data_AF-A0A7C5UG84-F1
#
_entry.id   AF-A0A7C5UG84-F1
#
_cell.length_a   1.000
_cell.length_b   1.000
_cell.length_c   1.000
_cell.angle_alpha   90.00
_cell.angle_beta   90.00
_cell.angle_gamma   90.00
#
_symmetry.space_group_name_H-M   'P 1'
#
loop_
_entity.id
_entity.type
_entity.pdbx_description
1 polymer ?
#
loop_
_entity_poly.entity_id
_entity_poly.type
_entity_poly.pdbx_seq_one_letter_code
_entity_poly.pdbx_strand_id
1 'polypeptide(L)'
;MVSLSTLLAASLLAEEVRLTGGVMEVAVDERGILVAPSGSGIFLFDARSNLQNPSLVAFLPEEGACGVAIRDRMAFVTLYHRGLCIVDITDPKAPKVVGRVNLDSPACGIALRGPFAFIANYDKGIAVLDVSKPTEPKLVQRIDVGWTFGVSAAEGLVLAASYEPARLWCIDGVNLKVLGRCDFGARFGPYGVSLMGKNLALVGDTYTTRLVDISNTSKPELIGELPTVNFVAGIPDARQLKRTHKAVPIDERHFVAVGITPAGLRIYDASNPKEPKFVSHLPLEGNCYDVTVKDKVAFVANGSRGVAIVDVSDPQKPRLIGRATLPESKFPKPKQRSLKNLWLSVQGKYIVADDGNPYVLMGTAWLTGNQGQWGNSVMMRQCGTLEHYARHFRRLGMNAIRLAVAGYPSSDEDLLENYIGGGVGGGMMPVVMRYPDPTEYVEHIIVPEVERAKRAGVYVVLDLHAFGDYKWLWGWGMGFWRAVSQRFRDEPYVAIYQLTNEPGFFPEVVRRAAKEGRIDPGAHAGKIRELHASTLRRWYQDLINMFRNMGDRHPVLVHDYGVYWYVTERMWSPIEFRPDPIQQVIWGMHPVFREWKPKEPGQEYVRNLMDKWDIPIFFDEVGTVPGSGPHVAIPEVWWFAFQYWLLNEPRKIGFLLWMANAPDDALMAEWWAPVAKALSSENPPPPSVPAPPFKGITVTAQQAKGGAMVTLKDETGKTVFARSLPPEAKVGDFYIFPLPKALPKGEYRLRLKVYSDGSLAPPQTLHWVDSDGKIHPPDEEFGKWSGQDYFFTDAFVIPMFIHGDGWHEWETEFFAYTEISAIAIKKQARVMWYLPTGDAPNQTRPIAEITIAPKEKSSLR
;
A
#
# COMPACT_ATOMS: atom_id res chain seq x y z
N MET A 1 -9.81 45.11 15.03
CA MET A 1 -8.42 44.75 15.34
C MET A 1 -8.38 43.24 15.59
N VAL A 2 -7.90 42.47 14.61
CA VAL A 2 -7.56 41.06 14.83
C VAL A 2 -6.38 41.05 15.81
N SER A 3 -6.47 40.34 16.94
CA SER A 3 -5.44 40.41 17.98
C SER A 3 -4.12 39.85 17.43
N LEU A 4 -3.00 40.47 17.82
CA LEU A 4 -1.65 40.04 17.44
C LEU A 4 -1.42 38.53 17.71
N SER A 5 -2.09 37.96 18.71
CA SER A 5 -2.04 36.53 19.04
C SER A 5 -2.64 35.62 17.96
N THR A 6 -3.67 36.06 17.23
CA THR A 6 -4.26 35.27 16.12
C THR A 6 -3.35 35.27 14.89
N LEU A 7 -2.63 36.38 14.66
CA LEU A 7 -1.62 36.50 13.61
C LEU A 7 -0.36 35.69 13.93
N LEU A 8 0.08 35.63 15.20
CA LEU A 8 1.22 34.81 15.62
C LEU A 8 0.92 33.30 15.60
N ALA A 9 -0.29 32.88 15.97
CA ALA A 9 -0.70 31.47 15.85
C ALA A 9 -0.79 31.04 14.36
N ALA A 10 -1.30 31.91 13.49
CA ALA A 10 -1.32 31.67 12.06
C ALA A 10 0.07 31.69 11.41
N SER A 11 1.02 32.49 11.93
CA SER A 11 2.40 32.56 11.41
C SER A 11 3.26 31.38 11.86
N LEU A 12 3.08 30.85 13.07
CA LEU A 12 3.74 29.61 13.53
C LEU A 12 3.27 28.39 12.73
N LEU A 13 2.00 28.36 12.32
CA LEU A 13 1.44 27.30 11.46
C LEU A 13 1.85 27.40 9.98
N ALA A 14 2.55 28.46 9.57
CA ALA A 14 2.88 28.74 8.17
C ALA A 14 4.24 28.20 7.72
N GLU A 15 5.17 27.93 8.65
CA GLU A 15 6.54 27.50 8.34
C GLU A 15 6.83 26.01 8.66
N GLU A 16 5.95 25.33 9.39
CA GLU A 16 6.16 23.91 9.74
C GLU A 16 5.73 22.94 8.64
N VAL A 17 6.52 21.88 8.47
CA VAL A 17 6.14 20.69 7.68
C VAL A 17 4.86 20.11 8.28
N ARG A 18 3.79 20.05 7.49
CA ARG A 18 2.51 19.46 7.93
C ARG A 18 2.13 18.33 7.00
N LEU A 19 2.32 17.11 7.47
CA LEU A 19 1.60 15.96 6.93
C LEU A 19 0.18 15.95 7.53
N THR A 20 -0.84 15.87 6.70
CA THR A 20 -2.23 15.91 7.17
C THR A 20 -2.75 14.57 7.63
N GLY A 21 -2.14 13.48 7.15
CA GLY A 21 -2.54 12.11 7.49
C GLY A 21 -3.96 11.79 7.02
N GLY A 22 -4.64 10.93 7.77
CA GLY A 22 -6.04 10.57 7.53
C GLY A 22 -6.79 10.41 8.85
N VAL A 23 -7.99 10.97 8.96
CA VAL A 23 -8.79 10.92 10.19
C VAL A 23 -9.22 9.50 10.50
N MET A 24 -8.83 9.01 11.68
CA MET A 24 -8.97 7.60 12.10
C MET A 24 -10.13 7.38 13.08
N GLU A 25 -10.32 8.29 14.03
CA GLU A 25 -11.51 8.37 14.88
C GLU A 25 -12.05 9.79 14.89
N VAL A 26 -13.29 9.95 15.34
CA VAL A 26 -13.88 11.27 15.50
C VAL A 26 -14.77 11.33 16.73
N ALA A 27 -14.56 12.36 17.56
CA ALA A 27 -15.46 12.70 18.65
C ALA A 27 -15.96 14.13 18.48
N VAL A 28 -17.20 14.36 18.92
CA VAL A 28 -17.83 15.68 18.95
C VAL A 28 -18.21 16.00 20.40
N ASP A 29 -17.82 17.17 20.89
CA ASP A 29 -18.20 17.61 22.24
C ASP A 29 -19.63 18.16 22.30
N GLU A 30 -20.09 18.52 23.49
CA GLU A 30 -21.45 19.04 23.65
C GLU A 30 -21.71 20.35 22.91
N ARG A 31 -20.64 21.11 22.66
CA ARG A 31 -20.69 22.39 21.96
C ARG A 31 -20.64 22.20 20.46
N GLY A 32 -20.29 21.03 19.90
CA GLY A 32 -20.09 20.86 18.46
C GLY A 32 -18.64 21.11 18.01
N ILE A 33 -17.67 20.97 18.91
CA ILE A 33 -16.24 20.92 18.56
C ILE A 33 -15.90 19.48 18.18
N LEU A 34 -15.42 19.29 16.95
CA LEU A 34 -14.93 18.01 16.45
C LEU A 34 -13.45 17.87 16.79
N VAL A 35 -13.10 16.72 17.35
CA VAL A 35 -11.71 16.31 17.58
C VAL A 35 -11.43 15.12 16.68
N ALA A 36 -10.46 15.26 15.79
CA ALA A 36 -10.17 14.34 14.71
C ALA A 36 -8.67 13.95 14.71
N PRO A 37 -8.30 12.87 15.42
CA PRO A 37 -6.98 12.25 15.31
C PRO A 37 -6.72 11.75 13.88
N SER A 38 -5.54 12.07 13.32
CA SER A 38 -5.22 11.78 11.90
C SER A 38 -3.98 10.91 11.67
N GLY A 39 -3.42 10.32 12.72
CA GLY A 39 -2.10 9.69 12.70
C GLY A 39 -0.94 10.69 12.70
N SER A 40 -1.07 11.85 12.03
CA SER A 40 -0.07 12.93 12.07
C SER A 40 -0.27 13.93 13.20
N GLY A 41 -1.46 13.95 13.81
CA GLY A 41 -1.78 14.82 14.92
C GLY A 41 -3.26 14.86 15.23
N ILE A 42 -3.70 15.93 15.91
CA ILE A 42 -5.08 16.13 16.34
C ILE A 42 -5.60 17.40 15.68
N PHE A 43 -6.59 17.27 14.80
CA PHE A 43 -7.29 18.39 14.21
C PHE A 43 -8.53 18.74 15.05
N LEU A 44 -8.74 20.03 15.31
CA LEU A 44 -9.95 20.54 15.95
C LEU A 44 -10.74 21.37 14.96
N PHE A 45 -12.02 21.03 14.76
CA PHE A 45 -12.93 21.80 13.94
C PHE A 45 -14.09 22.36 14.77
N ASP A 46 -14.50 23.57 14.45
CA ASP A 46 -15.69 24.20 15.02
C ASP A 46 -16.87 24.01 14.05
N ALA A 47 -17.83 23.17 14.45
CA ALA A 47 -19.01 22.85 13.67
C ALA A 47 -20.29 23.55 14.18
N ARG A 48 -20.17 24.44 15.18
CA ARG A 48 -21.31 25.11 15.85
C ARG A 48 -22.22 25.89 14.93
N SER A 49 -21.61 26.72 14.09
CA SER A 49 -22.34 27.66 13.24
C SER A 49 -22.60 27.12 11.84
N ASN A 50 -21.89 26.06 11.43
CA ASN A 50 -21.97 25.53 10.08
C ASN A 50 -21.52 24.07 9.99
N LEU A 51 -22.50 23.16 9.90
CA LEU A 51 -22.26 21.73 9.65
C LEU A 51 -21.85 21.44 8.20
N GLN A 52 -22.13 22.33 7.24
CA GLN A 52 -21.77 22.12 5.84
C GLN A 52 -20.27 22.28 5.60
N ASN A 53 -19.66 23.22 6.33
CA ASN A 53 -18.23 23.52 6.25
C ASN A 53 -17.69 23.95 7.62
N PRO A 54 -17.45 23.00 8.55
CA PRO A 54 -16.83 23.29 9.84
C PRO A 54 -15.45 23.92 9.67
N SER A 55 -15.17 24.98 10.42
CA SER A 55 -13.88 25.67 10.33
C SER A 55 -12.80 24.96 11.13
N LEU A 56 -11.64 24.71 10.53
CA LEU A 56 -10.44 24.28 11.26
C LEU A 56 -10.02 25.39 12.25
N VAL A 57 -9.98 25.08 13.54
CA VAL A 57 -9.65 26.06 14.60
C VAL A 57 -8.30 25.81 15.26
N ALA A 58 -7.81 24.56 15.28
CA ALA A 58 -6.48 24.24 15.78
C ALA A 58 -5.95 22.91 15.21
N PHE A 59 -4.63 22.74 15.28
CA PHE A 59 -3.92 21.49 15.03
C PHE A 59 -2.85 21.30 16.09
N LEU A 60 -2.75 20.11 16.67
CA LEU A 60 -1.69 19.71 17.59
C LEU A 60 -0.87 18.58 16.96
N PRO A 61 0.46 18.71 16.83
CA PRO A 61 1.33 17.71 16.19
C PRO A 61 1.63 16.49 17.10
N GLU A 62 0.57 15.88 17.62
CA GLU A 62 0.64 14.66 18.43
C GLU A 62 0.74 13.42 17.54
N GLU A 63 1.95 13.11 17.07
CA GLU A 63 2.21 11.94 16.22
C GLU A 63 1.60 10.64 16.80
N GLY A 64 1.02 9.84 15.92
CA GLY A 64 0.37 8.57 16.24
C GLY A 64 -1.06 8.71 16.78
N ALA A 65 -1.63 9.92 16.82
CA ALA A 65 -2.99 10.13 17.30
C ALA A 65 -4.02 9.31 16.49
N CYS A 66 -4.77 8.44 17.16
CA CYS A 66 -5.70 7.54 16.49
C CYS A 66 -7.07 7.47 17.12
N GLY A 67 -7.16 7.23 18.43
CA GLY A 67 -8.43 7.12 19.13
C GLY A 67 -8.74 8.34 19.97
N VAL A 68 -10.03 8.63 20.15
CA VAL A 68 -10.46 9.80 20.93
C VAL A 68 -11.74 9.56 21.71
N ALA A 69 -11.73 10.02 22.96
CA ALA A 69 -12.93 10.20 23.75
C ALA A 69 -12.93 11.59 24.40
N ILE A 70 -14.11 12.18 24.58
CA ILE A 70 -14.26 13.50 25.19
C ILE A 70 -15.05 13.36 26.49
N ARG A 71 -14.59 14.03 27.54
CA ARG A 71 -15.36 14.26 28.77
C ARG A 71 -15.24 15.73 29.14
N ASP A 72 -16.38 16.38 29.24
CA ASP A 72 -16.49 17.83 29.45
C ASP A 72 -15.73 18.62 28.37
N ARG A 73 -14.64 19.29 28.76
CA ARG A 73 -13.78 20.09 27.89
C ARG A 73 -12.39 19.47 27.72
N MET A 74 -12.28 18.16 27.95
CA MET A 74 -11.04 17.41 27.84
C MET A 74 -11.16 16.35 26.75
N ALA A 75 -10.24 16.36 25.80
CA ALA A 75 -10.07 15.28 24.83
C ALA A 75 -8.98 14.31 25.32
N PHE A 76 -9.31 13.03 25.37
CA PHE A 76 -8.43 11.93 25.73
C PHE A 76 -8.09 11.20 24.44
N VAL A 77 -6.85 11.37 23.96
CA VAL A 77 -6.42 10.91 22.65
C VAL A 77 -5.33 9.86 22.80
N THR A 78 -5.57 8.67 22.26
CA THR A 78 -4.54 7.62 22.22
C THR A 78 -3.54 7.93 21.12
N LEU A 79 -2.27 7.66 21.44
CA LEU A 79 -1.14 7.78 20.54
C LEU A 79 -0.57 6.38 20.31
N TYR A 80 -0.60 5.90 19.07
CA TYR A 80 -0.27 4.52 18.70
C TYR A 80 1.07 4.03 19.23
N HIS A 81 2.09 4.88 19.39
CA HIS A 81 3.40 4.48 19.89
C HIS A 81 3.77 5.11 21.25
N ARG A 82 2.87 5.91 21.85
CA ARG A 82 3.12 6.65 23.11
C ARG A 82 2.04 6.51 24.17
N GLY A 83 0.95 5.77 23.95
CA GLY A 83 -0.07 5.58 24.99
C GLY A 83 -1.17 6.64 24.95
N LEU A 84 -1.29 7.50 25.98
CA LEU A 84 -2.37 8.48 26.11
C LEU A 84 -1.84 9.92 26.18
N CYS A 85 -2.49 10.82 25.45
CA CYS A 85 -2.36 12.27 25.55
C CYS A 85 -3.71 12.88 25.97
N ILE A 86 -3.70 13.80 26.93
CA ILE A 86 -4.91 14.48 27.40
C ILE A 86 -4.81 15.97 27.08
N VAL A 87 -5.80 16.48 26.37
CA VAL A 87 -5.82 17.83 25.81
C VAL A 87 -7.00 18.61 26.38
N ASP A 88 -6.71 19.75 27.00
CA ASP A 88 -7.72 20.76 27.34
C ASP A 88 -8.16 21.46 26.05
N ILE A 89 -9.45 21.33 25.73
CA ILE A 89 -10.11 21.94 24.58
C ILE A 89 -11.14 23.00 25.02
N THR A 90 -10.96 23.57 26.21
CA THR A 90 -11.83 24.62 26.74
C THR A 90 -11.89 25.82 25.80
N ASP A 91 -10.73 26.30 25.35
CA ASP A 91 -10.62 27.17 24.18
C ASP A 91 -10.16 26.32 22.98
N PRO A 92 -11.06 25.97 22.04
CA PRO A 92 -10.71 25.13 20.91
C PRO A 92 -9.74 25.80 19.92
N LYS A 93 -9.52 27.11 20.02
CA LYS A 93 -8.51 27.85 19.22
C LYS A 93 -7.13 27.83 19.86
N ALA A 94 -7.03 27.46 21.13
CA ALA A 94 -5.78 27.37 21.88
C ALA A 94 -5.75 26.11 22.75
N PRO A 95 -5.90 24.91 22.14
CA PRO A 95 -5.91 23.66 22.88
C PRO A 95 -4.53 23.38 23.49
N LYS A 96 -4.50 22.73 24.65
CA LYS A 96 -3.25 22.48 25.40
C LYS A 96 -3.17 21.06 25.90
N VAL A 97 -2.03 20.41 25.69
CA VAL A 97 -1.74 19.14 26.35
C VAL A 97 -1.53 19.37 27.84
N VAL A 98 -2.31 18.70 28.68
CA VAL A 98 -2.23 18.84 30.15
C VAL A 98 -1.70 17.59 30.85
N GLY A 99 -1.73 16.42 30.19
CA GLY A 99 -1.28 15.16 30.77
C GLY A 99 -0.90 14.13 29.72
N ARG A 100 -0.01 13.20 30.10
CA ARG A 100 0.48 12.10 29.26
C ARG A 100 0.73 10.83 30.07
N VAL A 101 0.53 9.68 29.46
CA VAL A 101 0.97 8.37 29.98
C VAL A 101 1.56 7.55 28.87
N ASN A 102 2.81 7.14 29.02
CA ASN A 102 3.43 6.18 28.12
C ASN A 102 2.95 4.76 28.42
N LEU A 103 2.55 4.03 27.38
CA LEU A 103 2.23 2.61 27.45
C LEU A 103 3.31 1.80 26.71
N ASP A 104 3.47 0.55 27.14
CA ASP A 104 4.46 -0.43 26.66
C ASP A 104 4.03 -1.19 25.40
N SER A 105 2.91 -0.80 24.82
CA SER A 105 2.30 -1.39 23.63
C SER A 105 1.45 -0.35 22.91
N PRO A 106 1.10 -0.55 21.62
CA PRO A 106 0.25 0.38 20.93
C PRO A 106 -1.12 0.59 21.55
N ALA A 107 -1.49 1.86 21.65
CA ALA A 107 -2.80 2.32 22.08
C ALA A 107 -3.69 2.57 20.85
N CYS A 108 -4.84 1.92 20.80
CA CYS A 108 -5.83 2.02 19.71
C CYS A 108 -7.07 2.77 20.21
N GLY A 109 -8.21 2.09 20.36
CA GLY A 109 -9.43 2.71 20.86
C GLY A 109 -9.39 3.08 22.35
N ILE A 110 -10.25 4.03 22.72
CA ILE A 110 -10.43 4.51 24.10
C ILE A 110 -11.90 4.65 24.46
N ALA A 111 -12.25 4.32 25.71
CA ALA A 111 -13.54 4.61 26.30
C ALA A 111 -13.39 5.18 27.71
N LEU A 112 -14.27 6.12 28.09
CA LEU A 112 -14.24 6.76 29.41
C LEU A 112 -15.41 6.27 30.26
N ARG A 113 -15.15 5.94 31.53
CA ARG A 113 -16.20 5.62 32.50
C ARG A 113 -15.79 5.98 33.92
N GLY A 114 -16.60 6.81 34.58
CA GLY A 114 -16.29 7.31 35.91
C GLY A 114 -14.95 8.03 35.92
N PRO A 115 -14.03 7.73 36.86
CA PRO A 115 -12.70 8.32 36.87
C PRO A 115 -11.74 7.68 35.85
N PHE A 116 -12.14 6.59 35.17
CA PHE A 116 -11.22 5.76 34.40
C PHE A 116 -11.29 6.02 32.88
N ALA A 117 -10.13 5.84 32.24
CA ALA A 117 -9.99 5.65 30.80
C ALA A 117 -9.56 4.20 30.54
N PHE A 118 -10.31 3.52 29.68
CA PHE A 118 -10.05 2.15 29.22
C PHE A 118 -9.43 2.26 27.83
N ILE A 119 -8.19 1.81 27.68
CA ILE A 119 -7.43 1.91 26.43
C ILE A 119 -7.19 0.51 25.90
N ALA A 120 -7.59 0.26 24.65
CA ALA A 120 -7.19 -0.92 23.91
C ALA A 120 -5.67 -0.86 23.65
N ASN A 121 -4.90 -1.65 24.39
CA ASN A 121 -3.43 -1.63 24.41
C ASN A 121 -2.84 -2.80 23.59
N TYR A 122 -3.47 -3.07 22.44
CA TYR A 122 -3.10 -4.13 21.49
C TYR A 122 -2.90 -5.48 22.18
N ASP A 123 -1.70 -6.05 22.16
CA ASP A 123 -1.35 -7.38 22.65
C ASP A 123 -1.24 -7.46 24.18
N LYS A 124 -1.42 -6.34 24.88
CA LYS A 124 -1.49 -6.27 26.34
C LYS A 124 -2.93 -6.19 26.85
N GLY A 125 -3.93 -6.40 25.99
CA GLY A 125 -5.34 -6.30 26.37
C GLY A 125 -5.76 -4.86 26.60
N ILE A 126 -6.35 -4.58 27.76
CA ILE A 126 -6.83 -3.24 28.14
C ILE A 126 -5.94 -2.64 29.23
N ALA A 127 -5.47 -1.42 29.01
CA ALA A 127 -4.88 -0.57 30.05
C ALA A 127 -5.99 0.29 30.68
N VAL A 128 -6.14 0.22 32.00
CA VAL A 128 -7.09 1.03 32.77
C VAL A 128 -6.30 2.14 33.46
N LEU A 129 -6.55 3.39 33.06
CA LEU A 129 -5.92 4.57 33.63
C LEU A 129 -6.91 5.34 34.52
N ASP A 130 -6.49 5.72 35.73
CA ASP A 130 -7.18 6.77 36.50
C ASP A 130 -6.86 8.12 35.86
N VAL A 131 -7.91 8.81 35.43
CA VAL A 131 -7.89 10.12 34.80
C VAL A 131 -8.81 11.10 35.53
N SER A 132 -9.08 10.88 36.81
CA SER A 132 -9.81 11.79 37.69
C SER A 132 -9.12 13.15 37.81
N LYS A 133 -7.79 13.15 37.77
CA LYS A 133 -6.94 14.33 37.59
C LYS A 133 -6.29 14.28 36.20
N PRO A 134 -6.82 15.00 35.20
CA PRO A 134 -6.31 14.98 33.83
C PRO A 134 -4.82 15.35 33.68
N THR A 135 -4.26 16.07 34.65
CA THR A 135 -2.83 16.45 34.69
C THR A 135 -1.92 15.36 35.25
N GLU A 136 -2.48 14.36 35.94
CA GLU A 136 -1.75 13.25 36.55
C GLU A 136 -2.39 11.89 36.24
N PRO A 137 -2.56 11.53 34.94
CA PRO A 137 -3.11 10.23 34.57
C PRO A 137 -2.18 9.09 35.02
N LYS A 138 -2.75 8.01 35.58
CA LYS A 138 -1.96 6.89 36.15
C LYS A 138 -2.51 5.54 35.75
N LEU A 139 -1.63 4.62 35.35
CA LEU A 139 -2.01 3.22 35.11
C LEU A 139 -2.37 2.54 36.43
N VAL A 140 -3.62 2.07 36.53
CA VAL A 140 -4.14 1.40 37.73
C VAL A 140 -4.13 -0.11 37.54
N GLN A 141 -4.54 -0.60 36.36
CA GLN A 141 -4.70 -2.03 36.11
C GLN A 141 -4.50 -2.38 34.63
N ARG A 142 -4.09 -3.62 34.39
CA ARG A 142 -4.16 -4.26 33.08
C ARG A 142 -5.15 -5.41 33.13
N ILE A 143 -6.02 -5.50 32.12
CA ILE A 143 -6.95 -6.61 31.95
C ILE A 143 -6.54 -7.35 30.68
N ASP A 144 -6.03 -8.57 30.85
CA ASP A 144 -5.66 -9.41 29.72
C ASP A 144 -6.90 -10.01 29.07
N VAL A 145 -7.18 -9.55 27.85
CA VAL A 145 -8.28 -10.00 27.01
C VAL A 145 -7.79 -10.34 25.59
N GLY A 146 -6.49 -10.56 25.42
CA GLY A 146 -5.86 -10.74 24.11
C GLY A 146 -5.74 -9.45 23.29
N TRP A 147 -5.52 -9.58 21.98
CA TRP A 147 -5.21 -8.46 21.09
C TRP A 147 -6.40 -7.53 20.91
N THR A 148 -6.41 -6.37 21.56
CA THR A 148 -7.60 -5.49 21.61
C THR A 148 -7.42 -4.27 20.72
N PHE A 149 -8.42 -3.95 19.90
CA PHE A 149 -8.45 -2.72 19.08
C PHE A 149 -9.55 -1.75 19.50
N GLY A 150 -10.73 -2.29 19.81
CA GLY A 150 -11.92 -1.49 20.11
C GLY A 150 -12.39 -1.69 21.54
N VAL A 151 -12.78 -0.58 22.16
CA VAL A 151 -13.42 -0.56 23.47
C VAL A 151 -14.63 0.39 23.44
N SER A 152 -15.63 0.09 24.25
CA SER A 152 -16.79 0.96 24.46
C SER A 152 -17.24 0.86 25.91
N ALA A 153 -17.81 1.93 26.46
CA ALA A 153 -18.27 1.95 27.84
C ALA A 153 -19.69 2.48 27.94
N ALA A 154 -20.47 1.88 28.83
CA ALA A 154 -21.81 2.29 29.22
C ALA A 154 -21.96 2.20 30.75
N GLU A 155 -23.20 2.30 31.25
CA GLU A 155 -23.45 2.31 32.69
C GLU A 155 -23.04 0.99 33.37
N GLY A 156 -21.91 1.01 34.07
CA GLY A 156 -21.38 -0.14 34.82
C GLY A 156 -20.68 -1.20 33.96
N LEU A 157 -20.68 -1.06 32.64
CA LEU A 157 -20.18 -2.06 31.69
C LEU A 157 -19.16 -1.45 30.73
N VAL A 158 -18.09 -2.20 30.47
CA VAL A 158 -17.11 -1.94 29.41
C VAL A 158 -17.10 -3.15 28.48
N LEU A 159 -17.14 -2.90 27.19
CA LEU A 159 -17.02 -3.90 26.14
C LEU A 159 -15.65 -3.78 25.48
N ALA A 160 -15.06 -4.93 25.12
CA ALA A 160 -13.80 -4.98 24.38
C ALA A 160 -13.85 -5.98 23.24
N ALA A 161 -13.37 -5.55 22.08
CA ALA A 161 -13.24 -6.34 20.86
C ALA A 161 -11.80 -6.84 20.72
N SER A 162 -11.62 -8.16 20.81
CA SER A 162 -10.31 -8.80 20.71
C SER A 162 -10.17 -9.58 19.42
N TYR A 163 -9.06 -9.38 18.72
CA TYR A 163 -8.83 -9.82 17.36
C TYR A 163 -8.42 -11.28 17.22
N GLU A 164 -7.46 -11.74 18.03
CA GLU A 164 -6.93 -13.11 17.94
C GLU A 164 -6.79 -13.70 19.34
N PRO A 165 -7.68 -14.65 19.73
CA PRO A 165 -8.88 -15.12 19.02
C PRO A 165 -9.99 -14.06 18.96
N ALA A 166 -10.82 -14.11 17.91
CA ALA A 166 -11.93 -13.18 17.69
C ALA A 166 -13.01 -13.30 18.78
N ARG A 167 -13.17 -12.25 19.59
CA ARG A 167 -14.01 -12.26 20.79
C ARG A 167 -14.64 -10.91 21.10
N LEU A 168 -15.79 -10.96 21.76
CA LEU A 168 -16.31 -9.86 22.58
C LEU A 168 -16.12 -10.18 24.06
N TRP A 169 -15.63 -9.22 24.83
CA TRP A 169 -15.52 -9.30 26.29
C TRP A 169 -16.46 -8.30 26.95
N CYS A 170 -17.13 -8.75 28.03
CA CYS A 170 -17.90 -7.91 28.94
C CYS A 170 -17.10 -7.73 30.23
N ILE A 171 -16.91 -6.48 30.67
CA ILE A 171 -16.07 -6.12 31.81
C ILE A 171 -16.87 -5.19 32.73
N ASP A 172 -16.82 -5.46 34.03
CA ASP A 172 -17.36 -4.56 35.05
C ASP A 172 -16.54 -3.27 35.07
N GLY A 173 -17.16 -2.16 34.67
CA GLY A 173 -16.50 -0.85 34.59
C GLY A 173 -16.23 -0.19 35.94
N VAL A 174 -16.72 -0.78 37.04
CA VAL A 174 -16.53 -0.29 38.42
C VAL A 174 -15.53 -1.17 39.16
N ASN A 175 -15.74 -2.48 39.13
CA ASN A 175 -14.87 -3.45 39.84
C ASN A 175 -13.67 -3.90 39.01
N LEU A 176 -13.60 -3.49 37.73
CA LEU A 176 -12.47 -3.75 36.80
C LEU A 176 -12.18 -5.24 36.62
N LYS A 177 -13.25 -6.05 36.54
CA LYS A 177 -13.19 -7.51 36.38
C LYS A 177 -13.92 -7.95 35.13
N VAL A 178 -13.38 -8.96 34.47
CA VAL A 178 -14.07 -9.64 33.38
C VAL A 178 -15.33 -10.31 33.93
N LEU A 179 -16.47 -10.05 33.30
CA LEU A 179 -17.77 -10.66 33.61
C LEU A 179 -17.99 -11.91 32.77
N GLY A 180 -17.74 -11.82 31.47
CA GLY A 180 -18.02 -12.87 30.50
C GLY A 180 -17.47 -12.55 29.12
N ARG A 181 -17.61 -13.49 28.18
CA ARG A 181 -17.12 -13.34 26.80
C ARG A 181 -17.95 -14.14 25.81
N CYS A 182 -17.95 -13.70 24.56
CA CYS A 182 -18.53 -14.39 23.42
C CYS A 182 -17.41 -14.72 22.43
N ASP A 183 -17.25 -16.00 22.08
CA ASP A 183 -16.24 -16.49 21.14
C ASP A 183 -16.82 -16.55 19.72
N PHE A 184 -16.10 -16.00 18.73
CA PHE A 184 -16.51 -16.01 17.32
C PHE A 184 -15.79 -17.07 16.47
N GLY A 185 -14.90 -17.87 17.07
CA GLY A 185 -14.13 -18.91 16.39
C GLY A 185 -12.83 -18.40 15.71
N ALA A 186 -12.23 -19.24 14.86
CA ALA A 186 -10.89 -19.04 14.28
C ALA A 186 -10.86 -18.12 13.04
N ARG A 187 -11.79 -17.17 12.91
CA ARG A 187 -11.80 -16.18 11.81
C ARG A 187 -11.23 -14.85 12.28
N PHE A 188 -10.84 -14.00 11.31
CA PHE A 188 -10.34 -12.63 11.52
C PHE A 188 -11.24 -11.85 12.47
N GLY A 189 -10.64 -10.99 13.30
CA GLY A 189 -11.28 -10.50 14.50
C GLY A 189 -11.80 -9.06 14.46
N PRO A 190 -12.59 -8.70 15.47
CA PRO A 190 -13.30 -7.42 15.54
C PRO A 190 -12.39 -6.22 15.80
N TYR A 191 -12.77 -5.07 15.21
CA TYR A 191 -12.07 -3.78 15.34
C TYR A 191 -12.80 -2.81 16.27
N GLY A 192 -14.12 -2.69 16.09
CA GLY A 192 -14.94 -1.71 16.78
C GLY A 192 -16.05 -2.38 17.56
N VAL A 193 -16.40 -1.82 18.71
CA VAL A 193 -17.58 -2.22 19.47
C VAL A 193 -18.39 -0.99 19.89
N SER A 194 -19.71 -1.11 19.93
CA SER A 194 -20.62 -0.13 20.51
C SER A 194 -21.81 -0.82 21.16
N LEU A 195 -22.51 -0.12 22.06
CA LEU A 195 -23.77 -0.59 22.62
C LEU A 195 -24.94 -0.03 21.82
N MET A 196 -25.97 -0.86 21.63
CA MET A 196 -27.28 -0.48 21.10
C MET A 196 -28.33 -0.81 22.18
N GLY A 197 -28.86 0.23 22.82
CA GLY A 197 -29.66 0.05 24.03
C GLY A 197 -28.84 -0.57 25.18
N LYS A 198 -29.53 -1.28 26.09
CA LYS A 198 -28.89 -1.88 27.30
C LYS A 198 -28.36 -3.29 27.10
N ASN A 199 -28.89 -4.00 26.10
CA ASN A 199 -28.76 -5.47 26.01
C ASN A 199 -28.11 -5.94 24.71
N LEU A 200 -27.70 -5.04 23.81
CA LEU A 200 -27.14 -5.43 22.52
C LEU A 200 -25.81 -4.75 22.29
N ALA A 201 -24.81 -5.52 21.88
CA ALA A 201 -23.53 -5.03 21.39
C ALA A 201 -23.46 -5.18 19.87
N LEU A 202 -23.05 -4.10 19.20
CA LEU A 202 -22.66 -4.11 17.79
C LEU A 202 -21.16 -4.26 17.70
N VAL A 203 -20.69 -5.32 17.05
CA VAL A 203 -19.28 -5.65 16.94
C VAL A 203 -18.87 -5.61 15.48
N GLY A 204 -18.16 -4.55 15.09
CA GLY A 204 -17.60 -4.39 13.76
C GLY A 204 -16.43 -5.34 13.57
N ASP A 205 -16.50 -6.15 12.51
CA ASP A 205 -15.51 -7.16 12.16
C ASP A 205 -15.03 -6.99 10.71
N THR A 206 -13.88 -7.59 10.43
CA THR A 206 -13.15 -7.58 9.15
C THR A 206 -14.03 -7.83 7.94
N TYR A 207 -15.18 -8.50 8.05
CA TYR A 207 -16.09 -8.73 6.92
C TYR A 207 -17.58 -8.52 7.23
N THR A 208 -17.95 -8.22 8.48
CA THR A 208 -19.35 -8.15 8.91
C THR A 208 -19.54 -7.28 10.15
N THR A 209 -20.77 -7.01 10.54
CA THR A 209 -21.12 -6.59 11.90
C THR A 209 -21.83 -7.73 12.60
N ARG A 210 -21.38 -8.10 13.79
CA ARG A 210 -22.05 -9.06 14.67
C ARG A 210 -22.93 -8.34 15.68
N LEU A 211 -24.08 -8.93 15.98
CA LEU A 211 -25.02 -8.49 16.99
C LEU A 211 -24.98 -9.51 18.13
N VAL A 212 -24.54 -9.06 19.31
CA VAL A 212 -24.35 -9.92 20.49
C VAL A 212 -25.29 -9.49 21.59
N ASP A 213 -26.11 -10.41 22.07
CA ASP A 213 -26.94 -10.23 23.26
C ASP A 213 -26.05 -10.19 24.49
N ILE A 214 -26.11 -9.10 25.23
CA ILE A 214 -25.36 -8.83 26.46
C ILE A 214 -26.30 -8.63 27.67
N SER A 215 -27.59 -9.00 27.56
CA SER A 215 -28.52 -8.99 28.69
C SER A 215 -28.03 -9.84 29.86
N ASN A 216 -27.28 -10.92 29.57
CA ASN A 216 -26.46 -11.63 30.53
C ASN A 216 -24.97 -11.40 30.23
N THR A 217 -24.38 -10.39 30.88
CA THR A 217 -22.98 -10.01 30.69
C THR A 217 -21.97 -11.09 31.12
N SER A 218 -22.39 -12.08 31.92
CA SER A 218 -21.54 -13.23 32.27
C SER A 218 -21.47 -14.29 31.16
N LYS A 219 -22.46 -14.30 30.27
CA LYS A 219 -22.59 -15.24 29.16
C LYS A 219 -23.22 -14.53 27.95
N PRO A 220 -22.50 -13.59 27.32
CA PRO A 220 -22.99 -12.90 26.14
C PRO A 220 -23.09 -13.86 24.95
N GLU A 221 -24.13 -13.74 24.15
CA GLU A 221 -24.48 -14.70 23.09
C GLU A 221 -24.57 -14.02 21.72
N LEU A 222 -23.87 -14.56 20.72
CA LEU A 222 -24.00 -14.12 19.34
C LEU A 222 -25.41 -14.47 18.84
N ILE A 223 -26.21 -13.47 18.48
CA ILE A 223 -27.61 -13.68 18.08
C ILE A 223 -27.86 -13.35 16.60
N GLY A 224 -27.01 -12.55 15.96
CA GLY A 224 -27.13 -12.20 14.56
C GLY A 224 -25.82 -11.73 13.96
N GLU A 225 -25.71 -11.83 12.64
CA GLU A 225 -24.60 -11.29 11.86
C GLU A 225 -25.18 -10.66 10.59
N LEU A 226 -24.59 -9.55 10.15
CA LEU A 226 -24.88 -9.05 8.81
C LEU A 226 -24.38 -10.10 7.79
N PRO A 227 -25.14 -10.38 6.72
CA PRO A 227 -24.71 -11.34 5.72
C PRO A 227 -23.37 -10.90 5.11
N THR A 228 -22.31 -11.66 5.40
CA THR A 228 -21.06 -11.60 4.65
C THR A 228 -21.37 -12.02 3.23
N VAL A 229 -20.92 -11.27 2.22
CA VAL A 229 -20.94 -11.77 0.84
C VAL A 229 -20.05 -13.02 0.85
N ASN A 230 -20.67 -14.20 0.83
CA ASN A 230 -20.01 -15.45 1.18
C ASN A 230 -18.84 -15.76 0.23
N PHE A 231 -17.73 -16.20 0.83
CA PHE A 231 -16.71 -17.02 0.19
C PHE A 231 -17.38 -18.30 -0.35
N VAL A 232 -17.72 -18.32 -1.65
CA VAL A 232 -18.04 -19.57 -2.35
C VAL A 232 -16.73 -20.12 -2.90
N ALA A 233 -16.32 -21.29 -2.42
CA ALA A 233 -15.17 -21.99 -2.97
C ALA A 233 -15.40 -22.27 -4.47
N GLY A 234 -14.51 -21.76 -5.33
CA GLY A 234 -14.54 -22.00 -6.77
C GLY A 234 -15.01 -20.85 -7.67
N ILE A 235 -15.31 -19.67 -7.12
CA ILE A 235 -15.57 -18.46 -7.93
C ILE A 235 -14.37 -17.50 -7.77
N PRO A 236 -13.68 -17.06 -8.84
CA PRO A 236 -12.50 -16.17 -8.77
C PRO A 236 -12.75 -14.76 -8.22
N ASP A 237 -13.93 -14.48 -7.66
CA ASP A 237 -14.34 -13.13 -7.26
C ASP A 237 -14.43 -12.95 -5.74
N ALA A 238 -13.28 -13.14 -5.08
CA ALA A 238 -13.04 -12.69 -3.72
C ALA A 238 -12.75 -11.16 -3.63
N ARG A 239 -13.16 -10.34 -4.61
CA ARG A 239 -12.70 -8.94 -4.75
C ARG A 239 -13.66 -7.88 -4.20
N GLN A 240 -14.68 -8.24 -3.43
CA GLN A 240 -15.62 -7.30 -2.80
C GLN A 240 -15.60 -7.35 -1.26
N LEU A 241 -14.41 -7.45 -0.66
CA LEU A 241 -14.25 -7.56 0.80
C LEU A 241 -14.67 -6.25 1.50
N LYS A 242 -15.93 -6.17 1.93
CA LYS A 242 -16.45 -5.02 2.70
C LYS A 242 -16.05 -5.17 4.17
N ARG A 243 -14.95 -4.55 4.57
CA ARG A 243 -14.55 -4.48 5.99
C ARG A 243 -15.47 -3.56 6.76
N THR A 244 -16.02 -4.00 7.90
CA THR A 244 -16.70 -3.06 8.82
C THR A 244 -15.76 -2.70 9.95
N HIS A 245 -15.38 -1.43 10.04
CA HIS A 245 -14.54 -0.96 11.14
C HIS A 245 -15.38 -0.66 12.39
N LYS A 246 -16.50 0.04 12.22
CA LYS A 246 -17.36 0.47 13.32
C LYS A 246 -18.83 0.41 12.93
N ALA A 247 -19.66 0.00 13.88
CA ALA A 247 -21.10 0.17 13.82
C ALA A 247 -21.57 0.93 15.08
N VAL A 248 -22.53 1.84 14.94
CA VAL A 248 -23.07 2.69 16.03
C VAL A 248 -24.58 2.87 15.85
N PRO A 249 -25.38 2.80 16.93
CA PRO A 249 -26.82 3.03 16.83
C PRO A 249 -27.17 4.46 16.38
N ILE A 250 -28.23 4.57 15.59
CA ILE A 250 -28.90 5.82 15.26
C ILE A 250 -30.10 6.03 16.21
N ASP A 251 -30.76 4.94 16.59
CA ASP A 251 -31.81 4.83 17.61
C ASP A 251 -31.90 3.38 18.12
N GLU A 252 -32.97 3.04 18.84
CA GLU A 252 -33.22 1.68 19.36
C GLU A 252 -33.47 0.64 18.27
N ARG A 253 -33.75 1.07 17.04
CA ARG A 253 -34.08 0.19 15.90
C ARG A 253 -33.00 0.18 14.83
N HIS A 254 -32.40 1.31 14.51
CA HIS A 254 -31.47 1.44 13.40
C HIS A 254 -30.05 1.68 13.87
N PHE A 255 -29.09 1.18 13.09
CA PHE A 255 -27.68 1.47 13.29
C PHE A 255 -26.98 1.76 11.97
N VAL A 256 -25.88 2.48 12.07
CA VAL A 256 -24.98 2.78 10.97
C VAL A 256 -23.74 1.89 11.06
N ALA A 257 -23.21 1.47 9.92
CA ALA A 257 -21.95 0.73 9.81
C ALA A 257 -21.05 1.39 8.75
N VAL A 258 -19.77 1.52 9.07
CA VAL A 258 -18.74 2.15 8.20
C VAL A 258 -17.56 1.23 7.98
N GLY A 259 -16.85 1.44 6.87
CA GLY A 259 -15.80 0.52 6.43
C GLY A 259 -14.84 1.02 5.36
N ILE A 260 -13.86 0.17 5.05
CA ILE A 260 -12.89 0.34 3.96
C ILE A 260 -13.47 -0.29 2.68
N THR A 261 -13.29 0.40 1.53
CA THR A 261 -13.60 0.02 0.13
C THR A 261 -14.64 -1.10 -0.16
N PRO A 262 -15.68 -0.85 -0.97
CA PRO A 262 -16.37 0.40 -1.32
C PRO A 262 -17.50 0.66 -0.29
N ALA A 263 -17.15 0.71 1.01
CA ALA A 263 -18.16 0.53 2.04
C ALA A 263 -19.06 1.75 2.30
N GLY A 264 -18.48 2.95 2.30
CA GLY A 264 -19.21 4.18 2.63
C GLY A 264 -19.93 4.07 3.97
N LEU A 265 -21.06 4.75 4.09
CA LEU A 265 -21.97 4.67 5.22
C LEU A 265 -23.16 3.77 4.88
N ARG A 266 -23.41 2.73 5.66
CA ARG A 266 -24.56 1.82 5.49
C ARG A 266 -25.47 1.87 6.70
N ILE A 267 -26.78 1.84 6.45
CA ILE A 267 -27.79 1.84 7.50
C ILE A 267 -28.54 0.52 7.48
N TYR A 268 -28.75 -0.03 8.67
CA TYR A 268 -29.45 -1.29 8.90
C TYR A 268 -30.56 -1.12 9.94
N ASP A 269 -31.62 -1.89 9.77
CA ASP A 269 -32.73 -2.05 10.72
C ASP A 269 -32.51 -3.34 11.53
N ALA A 270 -32.38 -3.18 12.84
CA ALA A 270 -32.20 -4.23 13.82
C ALA A 270 -33.46 -4.46 14.69
N SER A 271 -34.67 -4.10 14.21
CA SER A 271 -35.92 -4.49 14.87
C SER A 271 -36.00 -5.98 15.19
N ASN A 272 -35.40 -6.82 14.33
CA ASN A 272 -35.06 -8.20 14.66
C ASN A 272 -33.53 -8.32 14.69
N PRO A 273 -32.88 -8.29 15.87
CA PRO A 273 -31.42 -8.39 15.97
C PRO A 273 -30.83 -9.71 15.44
N LYS A 274 -31.66 -10.76 15.30
CA LYS A 274 -31.25 -12.04 14.71
C LYS A 274 -31.20 -12.00 13.18
N GLU A 275 -31.91 -11.05 12.58
CA GLU A 275 -32.02 -10.89 11.13
C GLU A 275 -32.02 -9.39 10.77
N PRO A 276 -30.90 -8.69 11.01
CA PRO A 276 -30.76 -7.28 10.66
C PRO A 276 -30.91 -7.06 9.15
N LYS A 277 -31.70 -6.05 8.77
CA LYS A 277 -32.06 -5.77 7.37
C LYS A 277 -31.32 -4.55 6.85
N PHE A 278 -30.78 -4.65 5.64
CA PHE A 278 -30.22 -3.50 4.95
C PHE A 278 -31.31 -2.47 4.63
N VAL A 279 -31.07 -1.20 4.95
CA VAL A 279 -32.00 -0.09 4.69
C VAL A 279 -31.48 0.78 3.55
N SER A 280 -30.26 1.28 3.66
CA SER A 280 -29.71 2.24 2.70
C SER A 280 -28.17 2.29 2.73
N HIS A 281 -27.60 2.90 1.70
CA HIS A 281 -26.16 3.11 1.54
C HIS A 281 -25.89 4.49 0.97
N LEU A 282 -24.96 5.21 1.59
CA LEU A 282 -24.40 6.47 1.10
C LEU A 282 -22.91 6.29 0.79
N PRO A 283 -22.51 6.32 -0.49
CA PRO A 283 -21.10 6.37 -0.85
C PRO A 283 -20.46 7.67 -0.33
N LEU A 284 -19.39 7.55 0.44
CA LEU A 284 -18.67 8.72 0.99
C LEU A 284 -17.35 9.01 0.26
N GLU A 285 -16.95 8.13 -0.67
CA GLU A 285 -15.64 8.10 -1.35
C GLU A 285 -14.46 8.00 -0.34
N GLY A 286 -13.52 7.10 -0.60
CA GLY A 286 -12.45 6.79 0.36
C GLY A 286 -12.91 5.86 1.48
N ASN A 287 -12.05 5.74 2.49
CA ASN A 287 -12.19 4.78 3.58
C ASN A 287 -12.80 5.43 4.82
N CYS A 288 -13.72 4.71 5.47
CA CYS A 288 -14.37 5.16 6.69
C CYS A 288 -13.97 4.27 7.89
N TYR A 289 -13.33 4.84 8.89
CA TYR A 289 -12.72 4.11 10.02
C TYR A 289 -13.57 4.12 11.27
N ASP A 290 -14.27 5.22 11.50
CA ASP A 290 -15.06 5.44 12.70
C ASP A 290 -16.27 6.30 12.39
N VAL A 291 -17.26 6.20 13.25
CA VAL A 291 -18.48 6.99 13.17
C VAL A 291 -19.01 7.23 14.56
N THR A 292 -19.38 8.48 14.84
CA THR A 292 -20.17 8.84 16.01
C THR A 292 -21.47 9.50 15.56
N VAL A 293 -22.57 9.23 16.27
CA VAL A 293 -23.88 9.80 15.97
C VAL A 293 -24.30 10.70 17.12
N LYS A 294 -24.58 11.97 16.82
CA LYS A 294 -25.14 12.95 17.75
C LYS A 294 -26.34 13.62 17.09
N ASP A 295 -27.49 13.63 17.78
CA ASP A 295 -28.72 14.30 17.32
C ASP A 295 -29.12 13.95 15.88
N LYS A 296 -29.05 12.66 15.51
CA LYS A 296 -29.31 12.14 14.14
C LYS A 296 -28.37 12.66 13.07
N VAL A 297 -27.20 13.19 13.45
CA VAL A 297 -26.09 13.52 12.56
C VAL A 297 -24.95 12.56 12.82
N ALA A 298 -24.52 11.84 11.79
CA ALA A 298 -23.35 10.98 11.82
C ALA A 298 -22.10 11.75 11.39
N PHE A 299 -21.09 11.77 12.24
CA PHE A 299 -19.75 12.27 11.95
C PHE A 299 -18.86 11.06 11.66
N VAL A 300 -18.38 10.96 10.42
CA VAL A 300 -17.64 9.79 9.93
C VAL A 300 -16.19 10.18 9.71
N ALA A 301 -15.26 9.50 10.38
CA ALA A 301 -13.83 9.59 10.12
C ALA A 301 -13.54 8.98 8.74
N ASN A 302 -13.34 9.84 7.74
CA ASN A 302 -13.23 9.47 6.32
C ASN A 302 -11.78 9.58 5.80
N GLY A 303 -10.81 9.19 6.62
CA GLY A 303 -9.40 9.12 6.25
C GLY A 303 -8.84 10.46 5.76
N SER A 304 -8.14 10.41 4.62
CA SER A 304 -7.53 11.58 3.98
C SER A 304 -8.54 12.66 3.55
N ARG A 305 -9.83 12.33 3.52
CA ARG A 305 -10.93 13.27 3.19
C ARG A 305 -11.49 14.01 4.40
N GLY A 306 -10.94 13.77 5.60
CA GLY A 306 -11.35 14.45 6.82
C GLY A 306 -12.57 13.80 7.48
N VAL A 307 -13.47 14.62 8.03
CA VAL A 307 -14.72 14.13 8.65
C VAL A 307 -15.89 14.39 7.72
N ALA A 308 -16.59 13.33 7.30
CA ALA A 308 -17.86 13.48 6.60
C ALA A 308 -19.00 13.70 7.60
N ILE A 309 -19.90 14.64 7.31
CA ILE A 309 -21.03 14.97 8.17
C ILE A 309 -22.30 14.60 7.41
N VAL A 310 -23.04 13.63 7.97
CA VAL A 310 -24.15 12.97 7.29
C VAL A 310 -25.41 13.10 8.14
N ASP A 311 -26.47 13.61 7.54
CA ASP A 311 -27.81 13.57 8.11
C ASP A 311 -28.36 12.15 7.97
N VAL A 312 -28.67 11.54 9.12
CA VAL A 312 -29.23 10.18 9.24
C VAL A 312 -30.61 10.21 9.94
N SER A 313 -31.29 11.35 9.91
CA SER A 313 -32.64 11.52 10.47
C SER A 313 -33.70 10.66 9.76
N ASP A 314 -33.57 10.49 8.45
CA ASP A 314 -34.29 9.49 7.66
C ASP A 314 -33.33 8.33 7.31
N PRO A 315 -33.43 7.17 7.98
CA PRO A 315 -32.63 5.98 7.70
C PRO A 315 -32.68 5.50 6.24
N GLN A 316 -33.75 5.80 5.51
CA GLN A 316 -33.90 5.39 4.10
C GLN A 316 -33.19 6.35 3.14
N LYS A 317 -32.96 7.60 3.56
CA LYS A 317 -32.40 8.66 2.72
C LYS A 317 -31.27 9.42 3.43
N PRO A 318 -30.19 8.72 3.85
CA PRO A 318 -29.04 9.40 4.42
C PRO A 318 -28.44 10.38 3.41
N ARG A 319 -28.02 11.55 3.90
CA ARG A 319 -27.52 12.61 3.03
C ARG A 319 -26.25 13.22 3.58
N LEU A 320 -25.20 13.29 2.75
CA LEU A 320 -24.01 14.07 3.05
C LEU A 320 -24.41 15.56 3.12
N ILE A 321 -24.26 16.18 4.28
CA ILE A 321 -24.60 17.60 4.49
C ILE A 321 -23.37 18.49 4.53
N GLY A 322 -22.20 17.95 4.85
CA GLY A 322 -20.96 18.71 4.92
C GLY A 322 -19.71 17.87 5.11
N ARG A 323 -18.56 18.55 5.12
CA ARG A 323 -17.26 17.94 5.41
C ARG A 323 -16.38 18.89 6.21
N ALA A 324 -15.74 18.37 7.25
CA ALA A 324 -14.60 19.01 7.88
C ALA A 324 -13.33 18.56 7.13
N THR A 325 -12.91 19.35 6.15
CA THR A 325 -11.82 18.99 5.25
C THR A 325 -10.46 19.24 5.90
N LEU A 326 -9.55 18.26 5.82
CA LEU A 326 -8.17 18.45 6.21
C LEU A 326 -7.51 19.50 5.30
N PRO A 327 -6.60 20.36 5.82
CA PRO A 327 -5.84 21.25 4.96
C PRO A 327 -4.97 20.41 3.99
N GLU A 328 -4.43 21.03 2.94
CA GLU A 328 -3.40 20.37 2.14
C GLU A 328 -2.15 20.15 2.98
N SER A 329 -1.44 19.04 2.71
CA SER A 329 -0.13 18.81 3.31
C SER A 329 0.82 19.92 2.84
N LYS A 330 1.50 20.58 3.78
CA LYS A 330 2.44 21.65 3.50
C LYS A 330 3.86 21.14 3.71
N PHE A 331 4.69 21.34 2.69
CA PHE A 331 6.10 21.02 2.74
C PHE A 331 6.91 22.30 2.46
N PRO A 332 8.15 22.41 2.97
CA PRO A 332 9.02 23.54 2.67
C PRO A 332 9.16 23.66 1.15
N LYS A 333 9.20 24.90 0.62
CA LYS A 333 9.49 25.07 -0.79
C LYS A 333 10.88 24.51 -1.07
N PRO A 334 10.97 23.47 -1.91
CA PRO A 334 12.21 22.76 -2.14
C PRO A 334 13.16 23.62 -2.94
N LYS A 335 14.45 23.55 -2.61
CA LYS A 335 15.49 24.05 -3.52
C LYS A 335 15.59 23.07 -4.68
N GLN A 336 15.29 23.50 -5.90
CA GLN A 336 15.54 22.68 -7.08
C GLN A 336 17.03 22.32 -7.13
N ARG A 337 17.31 21.03 -6.93
CA ARG A 337 18.63 20.43 -7.02
C ARG A 337 18.77 19.79 -8.40
N SER A 338 19.92 19.94 -9.04
CA SER A 338 20.22 19.22 -10.29
C SER A 338 21.34 18.24 -10.00
N LEU A 339 21.06 16.95 -10.19
CA LEU A 339 22.08 15.91 -10.12
C LEU A 339 22.89 15.96 -11.42
N LYS A 340 24.20 16.22 -11.32
CA LYS A 340 25.05 16.34 -12.51
C LYS A 340 25.49 14.99 -13.03
N ASN A 341 25.96 14.11 -12.13
CA ASN A 341 26.56 12.83 -12.51
C ASN A 341 25.76 11.61 -12.04
N LEU A 342 24.65 11.81 -11.32
CA LEU A 342 23.73 10.78 -10.81
C LEU A 342 24.35 9.78 -9.81
N TRP A 343 25.66 9.79 -9.59
CA TRP A 343 26.31 8.90 -8.65
C TRP A 343 25.87 9.15 -7.22
N LEU A 344 25.52 8.05 -6.54
CA LEU A 344 25.30 8.04 -5.10
C LEU A 344 26.51 7.38 -4.41
N SER A 345 26.79 7.84 -3.20
CA SER A 345 27.84 7.31 -2.35
C SER A 345 27.40 7.33 -0.90
N VAL A 346 28.11 6.63 -0.04
CA VAL A 346 27.90 6.71 1.41
C VAL A 346 28.96 7.60 2.06
N GLN A 347 28.52 8.46 2.98
CA GLN A 347 29.34 9.34 3.82
C GLN A 347 28.83 9.28 5.25
N GLY A 348 29.53 8.55 6.12
CA GLY A 348 29.06 8.26 7.47
C GLY A 348 27.65 7.65 7.44
N LYS A 349 26.70 8.26 8.14
CA LYS A 349 25.30 7.80 8.26
C LYS A 349 24.39 8.15 7.09
N TYR A 350 24.93 8.69 6.00
CA TYR A 350 24.15 9.25 4.91
C TYR A 350 24.48 8.57 3.59
N ILE A 351 23.44 8.31 2.79
CA ILE A 351 23.57 8.18 1.34
C ILE A 351 23.55 9.60 0.79
N VAL A 352 24.52 9.97 -0.03
CA VAL A 352 24.69 11.31 -0.59
C VAL A 352 24.85 11.24 -2.10
N ALA A 353 24.45 12.30 -2.80
CA ALA A 353 24.77 12.44 -4.22
C ALA A 353 26.16 13.03 -4.44
N ASP A 354 26.51 13.24 -5.70
CA ASP A 354 27.78 13.79 -6.17
C ASP A 354 28.10 15.21 -5.68
N ASP A 355 27.09 15.96 -5.23
CA ASP A 355 27.25 17.28 -4.59
C ASP A 355 27.48 17.23 -3.07
N GLY A 356 27.54 16.02 -2.48
CA GLY A 356 27.75 15.79 -1.04
C GLY A 356 26.50 15.94 -0.17
N ASN A 357 25.34 16.29 -0.72
CA ASN A 357 24.11 16.41 0.07
C ASN A 357 23.39 15.06 0.21
N PRO A 358 22.72 14.78 1.35
CA PRO A 358 21.91 13.58 1.54
C PRO A 358 20.93 13.31 0.40
N TYR A 359 20.72 12.04 0.09
CA TYR A 359 19.88 11.55 -1.00
C TYR A 359 18.96 10.42 -0.47
N VAL A 360 17.65 10.65 -0.51
CA VAL A 360 16.63 9.66 -0.13
C VAL A 360 16.15 8.90 -1.36
N LEU A 361 16.48 7.62 -1.44
CA LEU A 361 15.89 6.69 -2.42
C LEU A 361 14.55 6.19 -1.91
N MET A 362 13.53 6.28 -2.76
CA MET A 362 12.15 5.90 -2.45
C MET A 362 11.54 5.18 -3.63
N GLY A 363 10.91 4.05 -3.39
CA GLY A 363 10.45 3.21 -4.48
C GLY A 363 9.58 2.05 -4.07
N THR A 364 9.42 1.13 -4.99
CA THR A 364 8.68 -0.12 -4.83
C THR A 364 9.46 -1.25 -5.47
N ALA A 365 9.19 -2.48 -5.06
CA ALA A 365 9.80 -3.66 -5.64
C ALA A 365 9.21 -4.03 -7.01
N TRP A 366 10.06 -4.61 -7.87
CA TRP A 366 9.72 -5.25 -9.14
C TRP A 366 10.48 -6.57 -9.24
N LEU A 367 9.77 -7.65 -9.55
CA LEU A 367 10.37 -8.97 -9.74
C LEU A 367 10.92 -9.09 -11.16
N THR A 368 12.09 -9.66 -11.33
CA THR A 368 12.73 -9.82 -12.66
C THR A 368 12.01 -10.81 -13.57
N GLY A 369 12.10 -10.56 -14.88
CA GLY A 369 11.63 -11.49 -15.93
C GLY A 369 10.11 -11.69 -15.89
N ASN A 370 9.68 -12.91 -16.23
CA ASN A 370 8.26 -13.28 -16.23
C ASN A 370 7.61 -13.06 -14.85
N GLN A 371 8.33 -13.03 -13.74
CA GLN A 371 7.66 -12.81 -12.45
C GLN A 371 7.26 -11.35 -12.20
N GLY A 372 7.91 -10.36 -12.81
CA GLY A 372 7.40 -8.99 -12.80
C GLY A 372 6.15 -8.82 -13.66
N GLN A 373 6.06 -9.60 -14.73
CA GLN A 373 4.94 -9.55 -15.69
C GLN A 373 3.73 -10.42 -15.25
N TRP A 374 3.99 -11.52 -14.52
CA TRP A 374 3.01 -12.53 -14.09
C TRP A 374 2.79 -12.57 -12.57
N GLY A 375 3.58 -11.79 -11.83
CA GLY A 375 3.72 -11.92 -10.37
C GLY A 375 2.45 -11.66 -9.60
N ASN A 376 2.53 -11.85 -8.28
CA ASN A 376 1.41 -11.80 -7.35
C ASN A 376 0.69 -10.44 -7.30
N SER A 377 1.29 -9.37 -7.81
CA SER A 377 0.74 -8.01 -7.77
C SER A 377 -0.26 -7.68 -8.87
N VAL A 378 -1.43 -7.16 -8.47
CA VAL A 378 -2.42 -6.59 -9.39
C VAL A 378 -1.80 -5.43 -10.18
N MET A 379 -1.13 -4.49 -9.51
CA MET A 379 -0.55 -3.31 -10.16
C MET A 379 0.57 -3.65 -11.16
N MET A 380 1.43 -4.63 -10.86
CA MET A 380 2.46 -5.08 -11.80
C MET A 380 1.83 -5.66 -13.08
N ARG A 381 0.81 -6.51 -12.93
CA ARG A 381 0.03 -7.05 -14.06
C ARG A 381 -0.69 -5.96 -14.85
N GLN A 382 -1.23 -4.93 -14.18
CA GLN A 382 -1.89 -3.80 -14.82
C GLN A 382 -0.92 -2.90 -15.59
N CYS A 383 0.31 -2.72 -15.10
CA CYS A 383 1.33 -1.93 -15.78
C CYS A 383 2.02 -2.70 -16.91
N GLY A 384 2.04 -4.04 -16.86
CA GLY A 384 2.58 -4.95 -17.87
C GLY A 384 4.11 -4.95 -18.01
N THR A 385 4.77 -3.81 -17.75
CA THR A 385 6.22 -3.65 -17.87
C THR A 385 6.78 -2.79 -16.75
N LEU A 386 8.06 -2.98 -16.44
CA LEU A 386 8.78 -2.17 -15.45
C LEU A 386 8.76 -0.68 -15.80
N GLU A 387 8.89 -0.29 -17.07
CA GLU A 387 8.92 1.12 -17.45
C GLU A 387 7.61 1.84 -17.09
N HIS A 388 6.46 1.25 -17.42
CA HIS A 388 5.16 1.80 -17.08
C HIS A 388 4.94 1.85 -15.56
N TYR A 389 5.32 0.77 -14.88
CA TYR A 389 5.27 0.68 -13.43
C TYR A 389 6.11 1.79 -12.77
N ALA A 390 7.37 1.93 -13.17
CA ALA A 390 8.27 2.96 -12.69
C ALA A 390 7.78 4.38 -12.99
N ARG A 391 7.23 4.63 -14.20
CA ARG A 391 6.63 5.93 -14.55
C ARG A 391 5.42 6.27 -13.69
N HIS A 392 4.58 5.28 -13.36
CA HIS A 392 3.44 5.47 -12.46
C HIS A 392 3.93 5.97 -11.09
N PHE A 393 4.85 5.26 -10.45
CA PHE A 393 5.37 5.65 -9.13
C PHE A 393 6.20 6.95 -9.18
N ARG A 394 6.89 7.22 -10.28
CA ARG A 394 7.57 8.51 -10.48
C ARG A 394 6.61 9.70 -10.46
N ARG A 395 5.41 9.58 -11.04
CA ARG A 395 4.36 10.63 -10.96
C ARG A 395 3.90 10.90 -9.52
N LEU A 396 4.05 9.90 -8.64
CA LEU A 396 3.78 10.00 -7.22
C LEU A 396 4.97 10.51 -6.40
N GLY A 397 6.12 10.78 -7.03
CA GLY A 397 7.32 11.33 -6.40
C GLY A 397 8.42 10.31 -6.11
N MET A 398 8.17 9.01 -6.33
CA MET A 398 9.20 7.98 -6.13
C MET A 398 10.34 8.12 -7.16
N ASN A 399 11.55 7.73 -6.78
CA ASN A 399 12.76 7.94 -7.59
C ASN A 399 13.61 6.67 -7.76
N ALA A 400 13.16 5.52 -7.25
CA ALA A 400 13.86 4.24 -7.35
C ALA A 400 12.90 3.07 -7.59
N ILE A 401 13.45 1.97 -8.10
CA ILE A 401 12.82 0.63 -8.11
C ILE A 401 13.80 -0.36 -7.50
N ARG A 402 13.29 -1.27 -6.65
CA ARG A 402 14.02 -2.46 -6.23
C ARG A 402 13.86 -3.54 -7.29
N LEU A 403 14.91 -3.88 -8.01
CA LEU A 403 14.88 -4.95 -9.01
C LEU A 403 15.27 -6.26 -8.32
N ALA A 404 14.27 -6.99 -7.86
CA ALA A 404 14.40 -8.24 -7.13
C ALA A 404 14.60 -9.41 -8.10
N VAL A 405 15.83 -9.92 -8.12
CA VAL A 405 16.25 -11.11 -8.89
C VAL A 405 15.65 -12.34 -8.23
N ALA A 406 14.52 -12.84 -8.74
CA ALA A 406 13.77 -13.94 -8.13
C ALA A 406 13.29 -14.99 -9.13
N GLY A 407 13.09 -16.20 -8.63
CA GLY A 407 12.42 -17.35 -9.20
C GLY A 407 11.64 -18.08 -8.11
N TYR A 408 10.36 -17.74 -7.94
CA TYR A 408 9.48 -18.48 -7.04
C TYR A 408 9.31 -19.95 -7.50
N PRO A 409 9.39 -20.92 -6.58
CA PRO A 409 9.04 -22.32 -6.83
C PRO A 409 7.56 -22.47 -7.16
N SER A 410 7.22 -23.54 -7.87
CA SER A 410 5.87 -23.83 -8.36
C SER A 410 4.89 -24.27 -7.27
N SER A 411 5.36 -24.69 -6.10
CA SER A 411 4.50 -25.18 -5.01
C SER A 411 5.14 -25.09 -3.61
N ASP A 412 4.31 -25.19 -2.57
CA ASP A 412 4.73 -25.33 -1.16
C ASP A 412 5.53 -26.61 -0.90
N GLU A 413 5.26 -27.67 -1.66
CA GLU A 413 5.97 -28.94 -1.60
C GLU A 413 7.38 -28.81 -2.18
N ASP A 414 7.52 -28.11 -3.33
CA ASP A 414 8.83 -27.77 -3.90
C ASP A 414 9.65 -26.92 -2.92
N LEU A 415 9.03 -25.95 -2.24
CA LEU A 415 9.68 -25.13 -1.20
C LEU A 415 10.23 -25.99 -0.06
N LEU A 416 9.45 -26.98 0.37
CA LEU A 416 9.78 -27.82 1.50
C LEU A 416 10.84 -28.88 1.15
N GLU A 417 10.74 -29.52 -0.01
CA GLU A 417 11.72 -30.51 -0.49
C GLU A 417 13.10 -29.89 -0.71
N ASN A 418 13.13 -28.69 -1.30
CA ASN A 418 14.33 -27.89 -1.42
C ASN A 418 14.98 -27.71 -0.04
N TYR A 419 14.21 -27.27 0.96
CA TYR A 419 14.71 -27.04 2.33
C TYR A 419 15.22 -28.30 3.04
N ILE A 420 14.59 -29.47 2.83
CA ILE A 420 14.93 -30.74 3.50
C ILE A 420 16.19 -31.38 2.89
N GLY A 421 16.46 -31.16 1.61
CA GLY A 421 17.62 -31.73 0.89
C GLY A 421 18.99 -31.11 1.23
N GLY A 422 19.08 -30.23 2.23
CA GLY A 422 20.32 -29.54 2.59
C GLY A 422 20.78 -28.48 1.57
N GLY A 423 19.90 -28.07 0.66
CA GLY A 423 20.18 -27.06 -0.34
C GLY A 423 19.06 -26.03 -0.46
N VAL A 424 19.35 -24.96 -1.18
CA VAL A 424 18.34 -24.18 -1.89
C VAL A 424 17.49 -23.21 -1.05
N GLY A 425 17.93 -21.95 -1.01
CA GLY A 425 17.10 -20.81 -0.62
C GLY A 425 15.93 -20.63 -1.61
N GLY A 426 14.71 -20.67 -1.08
CA GLY A 426 13.46 -20.95 -1.80
C GLY A 426 12.96 -19.90 -2.80
N GLY A 427 13.82 -19.04 -3.33
CA GLY A 427 13.45 -18.00 -4.30
C GLY A 427 14.37 -17.87 -5.50
N MET A 428 15.44 -18.67 -5.64
CA MET A 428 16.43 -18.49 -6.72
C MET A 428 16.69 -19.75 -7.55
N MET A 429 16.30 -20.92 -7.06
CA MET A 429 16.60 -22.19 -7.74
C MET A 429 16.09 -22.26 -9.18
N PRO A 430 14.86 -21.81 -9.49
CA PRO A 430 14.39 -21.81 -10.87
C PRO A 430 15.24 -20.93 -11.80
N VAL A 431 15.78 -19.83 -11.30
CA VAL A 431 16.69 -18.95 -12.06
C VAL A 431 18.00 -19.66 -12.34
N VAL A 432 18.64 -20.23 -11.31
CA VAL A 432 19.93 -20.92 -11.44
C VAL A 432 19.82 -22.12 -12.37
N MET A 433 18.72 -22.88 -12.30
CA MET A 433 18.48 -24.03 -13.18
C MET A 433 18.27 -23.62 -14.64
N ARG A 434 17.59 -22.49 -14.88
CA ARG A 434 17.34 -21.97 -16.23
C ARG A 434 18.56 -21.25 -16.82
N TYR A 435 19.38 -20.63 -15.97
CA TYR A 435 20.58 -19.89 -16.33
C TYR A 435 21.77 -20.33 -15.45
N PRO A 436 22.39 -21.48 -15.76
CA PRO A 436 23.56 -21.95 -15.02
C PRO A 436 24.74 -20.98 -15.10
N ASP A 437 24.89 -20.26 -16.22
CA ASP A 437 25.80 -19.13 -16.35
C ASP A 437 25.07 -17.82 -15.94
N PRO A 438 25.48 -17.18 -14.82
CA PRO A 438 24.87 -15.93 -14.40
C PRO A 438 25.06 -14.77 -15.39
N THR A 439 26.08 -14.82 -16.25
CA THR A 439 26.33 -13.79 -17.27
C THR A 439 25.19 -13.72 -18.28
N GLU A 440 24.69 -14.88 -18.71
CA GLU A 440 23.53 -14.95 -19.61
C GLU A 440 22.29 -14.34 -18.98
N TYR A 441 22.07 -14.57 -17.69
CA TYR A 441 20.94 -14.00 -16.97
C TYR A 441 21.05 -12.46 -16.87
N VAL A 442 22.24 -11.94 -16.58
CA VAL A 442 22.49 -10.50 -16.53
C VAL A 442 22.19 -9.85 -17.89
N GLU A 443 22.70 -10.41 -18.98
CA GLU A 443 22.51 -9.83 -20.33
C GLU A 443 21.07 -9.95 -20.83
N HIS A 444 20.39 -11.08 -20.61
CA HIS A 444 19.05 -11.31 -21.17
C HIS A 444 17.92 -10.75 -20.31
N ILE A 445 18.10 -10.64 -19.00
CA ILE A 445 17.03 -10.25 -18.07
C ILE A 445 17.34 -8.91 -17.40
N ILE A 446 18.53 -8.75 -16.80
CA ILE A 446 18.83 -7.56 -15.98
C ILE A 446 19.08 -6.33 -16.85
N VAL A 447 19.89 -6.44 -17.91
CA VAL A 447 20.19 -5.32 -18.81
C VAL A 447 18.91 -4.69 -19.39
N PRO A 448 17.94 -5.44 -19.94
CA PRO A 448 16.68 -4.86 -20.42
C PRO A 448 15.87 -4.13 -19.35
N GLU A 449 15.80 -4.67 -18.12
CA GLU A 449 15.06 -4.05 -17.01
C GLU A 449 15.74 -2.77 -16.51
N VAL A 450 17.07 -2.76 -16.39
CA VAL A 450 17.83 -1.54 -16.04
C VAL A 450 17.62 -0.45 -17.10
N GLU A 451 17.62 -0.80 -18.39
CA GLU A 451 17.35 0.15 -19.46
C GLU A 451 15.91 0.70 -19.41
N ARG A 452 14.91 -0.11 -19.02
CA ARG A 452 13.53 0.34 -18.79
C ARG A 452 13.43 1.32 -17.61
N ALA A 453 14.10 1.02 -16.50
CA ALA A 453 14.16 1.91 -15.34
C ALA A 453 14.85 3.25 -15.69
N LYS A 454 15.93 3.21 -16.47
CA LYS A 454 16.65 4.38 -16.99
C LYS A 454 15.79 5.26 -17.90
N ARG A 455 14.99 4.66 -18.79
CA ARG A 455 14.00 5.40 -19.61
C ARG A 455 12.88 6.00 -18.75
N ALA A 456 12.42 5.28 -17.73
CA ALA A 456 11.50 5.83 -16.73
C ALA A 456 12.14 6.94 -15.89
N GLY A 457 13.48 6.99 -15.86
CA GLY A 457 14.31 7.92 -15.11
C GLY A 457 14.14 7.75 -13.61
N VAL A 458 14.32 6.52 -13.15
CA VAL A 458 14.41 6.13 -11.74
C VAL A 458 15.69 5.33 -11.53
N TYR A 459 16.25 5.39 -10.33
CA TYR A 459 17.36 4.54 -9.92
C TYR A 459 16.93 3.08 -9.77
N VAL A 460 17.88 2.16 -9.85
CA VAL A 460 17.72 0.73 -9.60
C VAL A 460 18.51 0.37 -8.34
N VAL A 461 17.82 -0.20 -7.36
CA VAL A 461 18.44 -0.99 -6.28
C VAL A 461 18.39 -2.43 -6.73
N LEU A 462 19.54 -2.97 -7.16
CA LEU A 462 19.61 -4.34 -7.69
C LEU A 462 19.74 -5.32 -6.53
N ASP A 463 18.79 -6.24 -6.42
CA ASP A 463 18.64 -7.11 -5.28
C ASP A 463 18.76 -8.57 -5.70
N LEU A 464 19.75 -9.28 -5.14
CA LEU A 464 19.82 -10.73 -5.24
C LEU A 464 18.81 -11.35 -4.26
N HIS A 465 17.60 -11.61 -4.74
CA HIS A 465 16.42 -11.91 -3.94
C HIS A 465 16.39 -13.34 -3.34
N ALA A 466 17.43 -13.65 -2.55
CA ALA A 466 17.63 -14.94 -1.91
C ALA A 466 17.34 -14.88 -0.40
N PHE A 467 16.68 -15.92 0.12
CA PHE A 467 16.39 -16.12 1.54
C PHE A 467 16.85 -17.50 2.03
N GLY A 468 17.31 -17.64 3.29
CA GLY A 468 17.69 -18.92 3.91
C GLY A 468 19.17 -19.08 4.29
N ASP A 469 19.77 -20.28 4.12
CA ASP A 469 21.22 -20.54 4.30
C ASP A 469 21.97 -20.18 3.01
N TYR A 470 23.18 -19.62 3.12
CA TYR A 470 23.93 -18.96 2.04
C TYR A 470 25.12 -19.71 1.48
N LYS A 471 25.42 -20.91 1.98
CA LYS A 471 26.56 -21.72 1.50
C LYS A 471 26.54 -21.94 -0.02
N TRP A 472 25.38 -21.84 -0.66
CA TRP A 472 25.21 -22.02 -2.11
C TRP A 472 25.39 -20.73 -2.94
N LEU A 473 25.35 -19.52 -2.35
CA LEU A 473 25.60 -18.26 -3.09
C LEU A 473 27.08 -18.08 -3.50
N TRP A 474 28.01 -18.84 -2.92
CA TRP A 474 29.43 -18.70 -3.21
C TRP A 474 29.81 -19.02 -4.66
N GLY A 475 29.11 -19.94 -5.32
CA GLY A 475 29.36 -20.25 -6.73
C GLY A 475 28.66 -19.25 -7.65
N TRP A 476 27.37 -19.49 -7.88
CA TRP A 476 26.56 -18.70 -8.81
C TRP A 476 26.41 -17.24 -8.36
N GLY A 477 26.21 -16.97 -7.07
CA GLY A 477 26.06 -15.60 -6.55
C GLY A 477 27.32 -14.75 -6.70
N MET A 478 28.52 -15.31 -6.49
CA MET A 478 29.78 -14.62 -6.81
C MET A 478 29.91 -14.36 -8.32
N GLY A 479 29.53 -15.33 -9.15
CA GLY A 479 29.50 -15.18 -10.61
C GLY A 479 28.53 -14.09 -11.07
N PHE A 480 27.33 -14.05 -10.48
CA PHE A 480 26.31 -13.03 -10.72
C PHE A 480 26.82 -11.64 -10.40
N TRP A 481 27.34 -11.43 -9.19
CA TRP A 481 27.87 -10.11 -8.81
C TRP A 481 29.09 -9.70 -9.65
N ARG A 482 29.92 -10.67 -10.08
CA ARG A 482 31.01 -10.40 -11.02
C ARG A 482 30.47 -9.93 -12.37
N ALA A 483 29.48 -10.62 -12.94
CA ALA A 483 28.85 -10.25 -14.21
C ALA A 483 28.16 -8.88 -14.12
N VAL A 484 27.42 -8.62 -13.03
CA VAL A 484 26.81 -7.31 -12.73
C VAL A 484 27.88 -6.22 -12.70
N SER A 485 28.97 -6.42 -11.94
CA SER A 485 30.04 -5.43 -11.84
C SER A 485 30.75 -5.18 -13.18
N GLN A 486 31.00 -6.24 -13.96
CA GLN A 486 31.54 -6.09 -15.33
C GLN A 486 30.62 -5.24 -16.21
N ARG A 487 29.30 -5.40 -16.06
CA ARG A 487 28.30 -4.77 -16.93
C ARG A 487 27.91 -3.36 -16.51
N PHE A 488 27.86 -3.10 -15.20
CA PHE A 488 27.22 -1.92 -14.62
C PHE A 488 28.13 -1.05 -13.75
N ARG A 489 29.43 -1.37 -13.55
CA ARG A 489 30.35 -0.55 -12.73
C ARG A 489 30.44 0.94 -13.13
N ASP A 490 30.07 1.28 -14.36
CA ASP A 490 30.06 2.63 -14.91
C ASP A 490 28.63 3.18 -15.16
N GLU A 491 27.59 2.48 -14.72
CA GLU A 491 26.17 2.81 -14.93
C GLU A 491 25.52 3.41 -13.67
N PRO A 492 25.44 4.75 -13.53
CA PRO A 492 24.94 5.37 -12.31
C PRO A 492 23.44 5.18 -12.04
N TYR A 493 22.66 4.72 -13.02
CA TYR A 493 21.26 4.37 -12.76
C TYR A 493 21.13 3.14 -11.86
N VAL A 494 22.12 2.26 -11.82
CA VAL A 494 22.19 1.24 -10.77
C VAL A 494 22.79 1.92 -9.55
N ALA A 495 21.96 2.21 -8.54
CA ALA A 495 22.36 3.03 -7.40
C ALA A 495 23.03 2.23 -6.28
N ILE A 496 22.52 1.02 -6.03
CA ILE A 496 22.90 0.18 -4.88
C ILE A 496 22.89 -1.28 -5.31
N TYR A 497 23.89 -2.04 -4.88
CA TYR A 497 23.91 -3.49 -4.93
C TYR A 497 23.46 -4.08 -3.59
N GLN A 498 22.23 -4.58 -3.52
CA GLN A 498 21.74 -5.35 -2.37
C GLN A 498 22.22 -6.80 -2.51
N LEU A 499 23.25 -7.15 -1.74
CA LEU A 499 24.02 -8.39 -1.96
C LEU A 499 23.20 -9.65 -1.74
N THR A 500 22.20 -9.60 -0.85
CA THR A 500 21.21 -10.65 -0.64
C THR A 500 19.95 -10.07 0.02
N ASN A 501 18.83 -10.81 0.01
CA ASN A 501 17.57 -10.34 0.56
C ASN A 501 17.35 -10.69 2.04
N GLU A 502 17.09 -11.95 2.39
CA GLU A 502 16.63 -12.31 3.76
C GLU A 502 17.48 -13.37 4.46
N PRO A 503 18.65 -12.99 4.99
CA PRO A 503 19.49 -13.95 5.65
C PRO A 503 18.90 -14.62 6.86
N GLY A 504 18.89 -15.96 6.85
CA GLY A 504 18.36 -16.77 7.94
C GLY A 504 16.84 -16.79 8.05
N PHE A 505 16.10 -16.27 7.06
CA PHE A 505 14.64 -16.40 7.03
C PHE A 505 14.20 -17.84 6.69
N PHE A 506 13.20 -18.32 7.45
CA PHE A 506 12.57 -19.62 7.24
C PHE A 506 11.09 -19.41 6.88
N PRO A 507 10.62 -19.80 5.68
CA PRO A 507 9.21 -19.68 5.28
C PRO A 507 8.25 -20.41 6.23
N GLU A 508 6.98 -19.99 6.27
CA GLU A 508 5.98 -20.54 7.19
C GLU A 508 5.76 -22.05 7.02
N VAL A 509 5.78 -22.55 5.79
CA VAL A 509 5.69 -23.99 5.50
C VAL A 509 6.81 -24.80 6.16
N VAL A 510 8.02 -24.26 6.20
CA VAL A 510 9.19 -24.86 6.87
C VAL A 510 9.04 -24.78 8.38
N ARG A 511 8.62 -23.62 8.91
CA ARG A 511 8.35 -23.45 10.35
C ARG A 511 7.26 -24.41 10.84
N ARG A 512 6.21 -24.62 10.04
CA ARG A 512 5.12 -25.57 10.32
C ARG A 512 5.64 -27.00 10.31
N ALA A 513 6.44 -27.38 9.32
CA ALA A 513 7.08 -28.69 9.26
C ALA A 513 7.97 -28.96 10.49
N ALA A 514 8.71 -27.97 10.97
CA ALA A 514 9.51 -28.09 12.19
C ALA A 514 8.62 -28.31 13.42
N LYS A 515 7.52 -27.56 13.53
CA LYS A 515 6.57 -27.67 14.64
C LYS A 515 5.84 -29.02 14.66
N GLU A 516 5.60 -29.59 13.47
CA GLU A 516 4.98 -30.91 13.29
C GLU A 516 5.99 -32.07 13.44
N GLY A 517 7.26 -31.78 13.75
CA GLY A 517 8.30 -32.80 13.90
C GLY A 517 8.72 -33.45 12.58
N ARG A 518 8.33 -32.89 11.44
CA ARG A 518 8.72 -33.36 10.10
C ARG A 518 10.17 -33.00 9.74
N ILE A 519 10.75 -32.03 10.46
CA ILE A 519 12.17 -31.66 10.41
C ILE A 519 12.67 -31.36 11.84
N ASP A 520 13.93 -31.67 12.16
CA ASP A 520 14.52 -31.43 13.48
C ASP A 520 15.05 -29.97 13.61
N PRO A 521 14.45 -29.11 14.45
CA PRO A 521 14.92 -27.74 14.65
C PRO A 521 16.21 -27.65 15.50
N GLY A 522 16.54 -28.70 16.27
CA GLY A 522 17.69 -28.75 17.19
C GLY A 522 19.04 -28.71 16.49
N ALA A 523 19.09 -29.09 15.21
CA ALA A 523 20.27 -28.95 14.38
C ALA A 523 20.57 -27.49 13.98
N HIS A 524 19.64 -26.52 14.11
CA HIS A 524 19.71 -25.24 13.37
C HIS A 524 19.54 -23.94 14.17
N ALA A 525 19.13 -23.96 15.44
CA ALA A 525 18.64 -22.71 16.07
C ALA A 525 19.70 -21.83 16.78
N GLY A 526 20.73 -22.40 17.43
CA GLY A 526 21.65 -21.64 18.30
C GLY A 526 23.07 -21.49 17.75
N LYS A 527 23.84 -22.59 17.75
CA LYS A 527 25.23 -22.63 17.25
C LYS A 527 25.36 -22.37 15.74
N ILE A 528 24.32 -22.71 14.96
CA ILE A 528 24.29 -22.50 13.51
C ILE A 528 24.16 -21.01 13.16
N ARG A 529 23.41 -20.21 13.93
CA ARG A 529 23.27 -18.78 13.65
C ARG A 529 24.61 -18.05 13.73
N GLU A 530 25.44 -18.34 14.73
CA GLU A 530 26.78 -17.73 14.87
C GLU A 530 27.76 -18.20 13.77
N LEU A 531 27.76 -19.49 13.43
CA LEU A 531 28.56 -20.04 12.32
C LEU A 531 28.11 -19.52 10.94
N HIS A 532 26.80 -19.34 10.73
CA HIS A 532 26.25 -18.87 9.46
C HIS A 532 26.41 -17.35 9.31
N ALA A 533 26.28 -16.59 10.40
CA ALA A 533 26.58 -15.16 10.39
C ALA A 533 28.06 -14.92 10.04
N SER A 534 29.01 -15.64 10.65
CA SER A 534 30.43 -15.51 10.31
C SER A 534 30.76 -15.92 8.86
N THR A 535 30.06 -16.91 8.31
CA THR A 535 30.19 -17.33 6.91
C THR A 535 29.62 -16.29 5.93
N LEU A 536 28.43 -15.76 6.22
CA LEU A 536 27.80 -14.69 5.44
C LEU A 536 28.67 -13.42 5.42
N ARG A 537 29.24 -13.06 6.57
CA ARG A 537 30.14 -11.90 6.70
C ARG A 537 31.41 -12.05 5.86
N ARG A 538 32.00 -13.24 5.84
CA ARG A 538 33.14 -13.56 4.95
C ARG A 538 32.75 -13.39 3.48
N TRP A 539 31.59 -13.90 3.09
CA TRP A 539 31.07 -13.77 1.73
C TRP A 539 30.91 -12.30 1.31
N TYR A 540 30.34 -11.45 2.17
CA TYR A 540 30.26 -10.01 1.91
C TYR A 540 31.65 -9.39 1.74
N GLN A 541 32.62 -9.72 2.60
CA GLN A 541 33.98 -9.19 2.49
C GLN A 541 34.65 -9.60 1.16
N ASP A 542 34.46 -10.85 0.72
CA ASP A 542 34.99 -11.35 -0.53
C ASP A 542 34.36 -10.63 -1.75
N LEU A 543 33.05 -10.37 -1.72
CA LEU A 543 32.36 -9.56 -2.74
C LEU A 543 32.86 -8.11 -2.75
N ILE A 544 32.98 -7.47 -1.60
CA ILE A 544 33.48 -6.09 -1.48
C ILE A 544 34.91 -5.99 -2.01
N ASN A 545 35.77 -6.95 -1.69
CA ASN A 545 37.13 -7.02 -2.22
C ASN A 545 37.14 -7.24 -3.73
N MET A 546 36.24 -8.07 -4.25
CA MET A 546 36.08 -8.29 -5.69
C MET A 546 35.69 -6.99 -6.40
N PHE A 547 34.66 -6.29 -5.92
CA PHE A 547 34.23 -5.00 -6.49
C PHE A 547 35.37 -3.97 -6.48
N ARG A 548 36.08 -3.85 -5.36
CA ARG A 548 37.27 -2.98 -5.22
C ARG A 548 38.32 -3.28 -6.28
N ASN A 549 38.68 -4.56 -6.46
CA ASN A 549 39.68 -4.98 -7.44
C ASN A 549 39.24 -4.73 -8.88
N MET A 550 37.93 -4.66 -9.13
CA MET A 550 37.34 -4.37 -10.44
C MET A 550 37.17 -2.86 -10.70
N GLY A 551 37.50 -2.01 -9.71
CA GLY A 551 37.29 -0.57 -9.76
C GLY A 551 35.82 -0.16 -9.62
N ASP A 552 34.97 -1.05 -9.12
CA ASP A 552 33.55 -0.80 -8.94
C ASP A 552 33.32 -0.02 -7.64
N ARG A 553 32.61 1.11 -7.76
CA ARG A 553 32.40 2.08 -6.68
C ARG A 553 30.98 2.11 -6.13
N HIS A 554 30.11 1.20 -6.58
CA HIS A 554 28.72 1.18 -6.12
C HIS A 554 28.61 0.91 -4.61
N PRO A 555 27.73 1.64 -3.90
CA PRO A 555 27.33 1.27 -2.54
C PRO A 555 26.77 -0.16 -2.50
N VAL A 556 27.17 -0.91 -1.48
CA VAL A 556 26.64 -2.25 -1.20
C VAL A 556 25.71 -2.22 0.00
N LEU A 557 24.51 -2.78 -0.17
CA LEU A 557 23.54 -2.96 0.90
C LEU A 557 23.62 -4.40 1.40
N VAL A 558 23.78 -4.54 2.71
CA VAL A 558 23.96 -5.82 3.39
C VAL A 558 22.95 -6.00 4.51
N HIS A 559 22.58 -7.25 4.77
CA HIS A 559 21.70 -7.65 5.87
C HIS A 559 22.43 -8.56 6.86
N ASP A 560 22.01 -8.51 8.12
CA ASP A 560 22.45 -9.48 9.15
C ASP A 560 21.46 -10.65 9.24
N TYR A 561 21.90 -11.74 9.87
CA TYR A 561 21.12 -12.97 9.98
C TYR A 561 19.86 -12.75 10.85
N GLY A 562 18.69 -12.84 10.24
CA GLY A 562 17.39 -12.49 10.82
C GLY A 562 16.96 -11.07 10.48
N VAL A 563 16.57 -10.82 9.23
CA VAL A 563 16.18 -9.49 8.70
C VAL A 563 14.96 -8.85 9.35
N TYR A 564 14.20 -9.66 10.10
CA TYR A 564 12.93 -9.36 10.72
C TYR A 564 13.05 -8.88 12.19
N TRP A 565 13.94 -7.93 12.49
CA TRP A 565 14.02 -7.19 13.77
C TRP A 565 14.52 -7.92 15.03
N TYR A 566 14.77 -9.22 15.00
CA TYR A 566 15.34 -9.93 16.15
C TYR A 566 16.87 -9.84 16.18
N VAL A 567 17.41 -8.64 16.37
CA VAL A 567 18.82 -8.46 16.72
C VAL A 567 18.91 -7.82 18.10
N THR A 568 18.90 -8.65 19.14
CA THR A 568 19.17 -8.19 20.52
C THR A 568 20.60 -7.66 20.61
N GLU A 569 20.93 -6.74 21.53
CA GLU A 569 22.32 -6.31 21.77
C GLU A 569 23.33 -7.46 21.92
N ARG A 570 22.91 -8.67 22.31
CA ARG A 570 23.74 -9.88 22.32
C ARG A 570 23.96 -10.54 20.95
N MET A 571 22.98 -10.42 20.04
CA MET A 571 23.11 -10.80 18.62
C MET A 571 23.96 -9.78 17.85
N TRP A 572 24.03 -8.54 18.35
CA TRP A 572 25.04 -7.54 17.97
C TRP A 572 26.37 -7.85 18.68
N SER A 573 27.12 -8.84 18.18
CA SER A 573 28.45 -9.16 18.69
C SER A 573 29.46 -9.39 17.56
N PRO A 574 30.71 -8.95 17.80
CA PRO A 574 31.40 -7.92 17.04
C PRO A 574 31.80 -8.46 15.67
N ILE A 575 31.19 -7.95 14.61
CA ILE A 575 32.11 -7.54 13.56
C ILE A 575 32.71 -6.27 14.12
N GLU A 576 33.98 -6.30 14.47
CA GLU A 576 34.80 -5.15 14.10
C GLU A 576 34.74 -5.09 12.57
N PHE A 577 33.61 -4.64 12.02
CA PHE A 577 33.57 -4.14 10.66
C PHE A 577 34.34 -2.85 10.83
N ARG A 578 35.67 -2.93 10.91
CA ARG A 578 36.52 -1.78 10.70
C ARG A 578 36.31 -1.54 9.22
N PRO A 579 35.48 -0.55 8.84
CA PRO A 579 35.38 -0.20 7.45
C PRO A 579 36.78 0.33 7.14
N ASP A 580 37.61 -0.52 6.55
CA ASP A 580 38.76 -0.06 5.78
C ASP A 580 38.17 1.01 4.82
N PRO A 581 38.82 2.17 4.63
CA PRO A 581 38.21 3.49 4.44
C PRO A 581 37.34 3.71 3.18
N ILE A 582 36.98 2.65 2.47
CA ILE A 582 35.90 2.64 1.49
C ILE A 582 34.56 2.59 2.24
N GLN A 583 34.11 3.78 2.63
CA GLN A 583 32.84 4.07 3.31
C GLN A 583 31.59 3.77 2.45
N GLN A 584 31.50 2.67 1.68
CA GLN A 584 30.40 2.40 0.72
C GLN A 584 29.46 1.25 1.14
N VAL A 585 29.20 1.10 2.44
CA VAL A 585 28.31 0.05 2.97
C VAL A 585 27.04 0.66 3.55
N ILE A 586 25.90 0.05 3.24
CA ILE A 586 24.56 0.41 3.71
C ILE A 586 23.99 -0.79 4.46
N TRP A 587 23.32 -0.55 5.58
CA TRP A 587 22.64 -1.61 6.32
C TRP A 587 21.16 -1.71 5.92
N GLY A 588 20.75 -2.86 5.38
CA GLY A 588 19.37 -3.17 5.00
C GLY A 588 18.52 -3.63 6.17
N MET A 589 17.24 -3.29 6.17
CA MET A 589 16.27 -3.72 7.19
C MET A 589 14.85 -3.77 6.65
N HIS A 590 14.05 -4.75 7.10
CA HIS A 590 12.68 -4.97 6.63
C HIS A 590 11.63 -4.61 7.69
N PRO A 591 11.24 -3.33 7.88
CA PRO A 591 10.16 -2.94 8.78
C PRO A 591 8.82 -3.58 8.42
N VAL A 592 8.48 -4.67 9.11
CA VAL A 592 7.16 -5.30 9.03
C VAL A 592 6.40 -5.20 10.36
N PHE A 593 5.11 -4.87 10.25
CA PHE A 593 4.25 -4.52 11.38
C PHE A 593 4.13 -5.61 12.46
N ARG A 594 4.02 -6.89 12.06
CA ARG A 594 3.75 -8.00 12.99
C ARG A 594 4.91 -8.26 13.95
N GLU A 595 6.12 -7.93 13.54
CA GLU A 595 7.36 -8.25 14.27
C GLU A 595 7.95 -7.01 14.94
N TRP A 596 7.36 -5.83 14.73
CA TRP A 596 7.77 -4.60 15.38
C TRP A 596 7.19 -4.47 16.80
N LYS A 597 7.70 -5.26 17.77
CA LYS A 597 7.47 -5.13 19.23
C LYS A 597 8.63 -5.71 20.07
N PRO A 598 8.91 -5.23 21.30
CA PRO A 598 9.20 -3.87 21.75
C PRO A 598 10.55 -3.82 22.50
N LYS A 599 11.53 -3.09 21.96
CA LYS A 599 12.58 -2.45 22.76
C LYS A 599 12.68 -1.01 22.25
N GLU A 600 12.12 -0.08 23.02
CA GLU A 600 12.05 1.36 22.72
C GLU A 600 11.31 1.68 21.39
N PRO A 601 10.78 2.90 21.18
CA PRO A 601 10.15 3.22 19.90
C PRO A 601 11.16 2.93 18.79
N GLY A 602 10.83 2.08 17.81
CA GLY A 602 11.84 1.56 16.86
C GLY A 602 12.62 2.61 16.09
N GLN A 603 12.15 3.86 16.08
CA GLN A 603 12.88 5.04 15.63
C GLN A 603 14.19 5.26 16.41
N GLU A 604 14.13 5.24 17.75
CA GLU A 604 15.30 5.44 18.63
C GLU A 604 16.29 4.30 18.50
N TYR A 605 15.78 3.06 18.38
CA TYR A 605 16.60 1.90 18.05
C TYR A 605 17.36 2.10 16.73
N VAL A 606 16.67 2.47 15.64
CA VAL A 606 17.31 2.77 14.34
C VAL A 606 18.33 3.89 14.48
N ARG A 607 18.00 4.95 15.22
CA ARG A 607 18.93 6.06 15.43
C ARG A 607 20.20 5.63 16.16
N ASN A 608 20.06 4.89 17.26
CA ASN A 608 21.17 4.38 18.04
C ASN A 608 22.07 3.45 17.23
N LEU A 609 21.49 2.65 16.32
CA LEU A 609 22.25 1.80 15.41
C LEU A 609 23.08 2.61 14.41
N MET A 610 22.47 3.58 13.72
CA MET A 610 23.20 4.47 12.82
C MET A 610 24.32 5.19 13.58
N ASP A 611 24.04 5.63 14.82
CA ASP A 611 25.01 6.34 15.65
C ASP A 611 26.20 5.50 16.10
N LYS A 612 25.94 4.25 16.48
CA LYS A 612 26.96 3.31 16.95
C LYS A 612 27.96 2.94 15.85
N TRP A 613 27.51 2.80 14.60
CA TRP A 613 28.31 2.24 13.52
C TRP A 613 28.73 3.25 12.44
N ASP A 614 28.19 4.47 12.48
CA ASP A 614 28.45 5.52 11.49
C ASP A 614 28.18 5.07 10.03
N ILE A 615 27.06 4.36 9.83
CA ILE A 615 26.60 3.85 8.54
C ILE A 615 25.12 4.18 8.32
N PRO A 616 24.65 4.33 7.07
CA PRO A 616 23.25 4.56 6.78
C PRO A 616 22.46 3.26 6.96
N ILE A 617 21.23 3.41 7.44
CA ILE A 617 20.21 2.37 7.37
C ILE A 617 19.31 2.64 6.17
N PHE A 618 18.88 1.57 5.51
CA PHE A 618 17.97 1.60 4.37
C PHE A 618 16.85 0.57 4.58
N PHE A 619 15.60 0.98 4.39
CA PHE A 619 14.45 0.09 4.54
C PHE A 619 14.06 -0.53 3.20
N ASP A 620 14.66 -1.64 2.82
CA ASP A 620 14.52 -2.23 1.48
C ASP A 620 13.27 -3.10 1.26
N GLU A 621 12.55 -3.41 2.34
CA GLU A 621 11.19 -3.96 2.30
C GLU A 621 10.33 -3.36 3.41
N VAL A 622 9.53 -2.36 3.06
CA VAL A 622 8.46 -1.82 3.92
C VAL A 622 7.13 -2.37 3.45
N GLY A 623 6.43 -3.14 4.27
CA GLY A 623 5.17 -3.74 3.84
C GLY A 623 4.39 -4.47 4.92
N THR A 624 3.19 -4.93 4.53
CA THR A 624 2.44 -5.96 5.26
C THR A 624 3.00 -7.32 4.86
N VAL A 625 3.45 -8.15 5.80
CA VAL A 625 4.08 -9.46 5.51
C VAL A 625 3.27 -10.26 4.45
N PRO A 626 3.88 -10.71 3.33
CA PRO A 626 3.27 -11.67 2.43
C PRO A 626 3.44 -13.08 3.03
N GLY A 627 2.35 -13.68 3.49
CA GLY A 627 2.36 -15.08 3.93
C GLY A 627 1.40 -15.42 5.07
N SER A 628 0.98 -14.43 5.87
CA SER A 628 0.10 -14.68 7.02
C SER A 628 -1.38 -14.40 6.72
N GLY A 629 -1.98 -15.15 5.79
CA GLY A 629 -3.43 -15.13 5.53
C GLY A 629 -4.01 -13.73 5.20
N PRO A 630 -5.35 -13.61 5.11
CA PRO A 630 -6.03 -12.34 4.93
C PRO A 630 -5.59 -11.30 5.98
N HIS A 631 -4.76 -10.36 5.52
CA HIS A 631 -4.58 -9.00 6.04
C HIS A 631 -4.82 -8.84 7.55
N VAL A 632 -3.78 -9.13 8.37
CA VAL A 632 -3.68 -8.43 9.66
C VAL A 632 -3.68 -6.95 9.30
N ALA A 633 -4.77 -6.23 9.57
CA ALA A 633 -4.81 -4.81 9.28
C ALA A 633 -3.73 -4.16 10.14
N ILE A 634 -2.65 -3.73 9.48
CA ILE A 634 -1.86 -2.63 10.02
C ILE A 634 -2.88 -1.51 10.24
N PRO A 635 -3.09 -1.03 11.48
CA PRO A 635 -3.84 0.20 11.69
C PRO A 635 -3.11 1.24 10.86
N GLU A 636 -3.76 1.85 9.89
CA GLU A 636 -3.12 2.82 8.99
C GLU A 636 -2.48 3.99 9.73
N VAL A 637 -2.88 4.19 10.99
CA VAL A 637 -2.16 4.97 12.00
C VAL A 637 -0.65 4.73 11.98
N TRP A 638 -0.22 3.48 11.88
CA TRP A 638 1.18 3.09 11.79
C TRP A 638 1.84 3.66 10.53
N TRP A 639 1.17 3.59 9.38
CA TRP A 639 1.67 4.17 8.13
C TRP A 639 1.84 5.68 8.25
N PHE A 640 0.85 6.39 8.80
CA PHE A 640 0.94 7.85 8.99
C PHE A 640 2.02 8.26 9.99
N ALA A 641 2.18 7.52 11.09
CA ALA A 641 3.26 7.76 12.05
C ALA A 641 4.64 7.50 11.41
N PHE A 642 4.78 6.40 10.67
CA PHE A 642 6.01 6.05 9.97
C PHE A 642 6.39 7.08 8.90
N GLN A 643 5.41 7.55 8.12
CA GLN A 643 5.59 8.64 7.15
C GLN A 643 6.03 9.95 7.83
N TYR A 644 5.40 10.32 8.94
CA TYR A 644 5.75 11.52 9.69
C TYR A 644 7.19 11.42 10.23
N TRP A 645 7.58 10.27 10.77
CA TRP A 645 8.96 10.04 11.20
C TRP A 645 9.94 10.20 10.05
N LEU A 646 9.74 9.52 8.91
CA LEU A 646 10.66 9.58 7.77
C LEU A 646 10.83 11.01 7.22
N LEU A 647 9.76 11.81 7.19
CA LEU A 647 9.83 13.22 6.78
C LEU A 647 10.69 14.07 7.72
N ASN A 648 10.60 13.81 9.02
CA ASN A 648 11.28 14.58 10.07
C ASN A 648 12.61 13.97 10.49
N GLU A 649 13.01 12.82 9.95
CA GLU A 649 14.27 12.16 10.26
C GLU A 649 15.43 12.90 9.58
N PRO A 650 16.29 13.60 10.34
CA PRO A 650 17.39 14.39 9.76
C PRO A 650 18.40 13.53 8.98
N ARG A 651 18.44 12.22 9.25
CA ARG A 651 19.36 11.28 8.59
C ARG A 651 18.88 10.80 7.23
N LYS A 652 17.64 11.15 6.83
CA LYS A 652 17.13 10.96 5.46
C LYS A 652 17.20 9.49 5.01
N ILE A 653 16.48 8.63 5.73
CA ILE A 653 16.45 7.17 5.51
C ILE A 653 15.73 6.83 4.20
N GLY A 654 16.39 6.07 3.32
CA GLY A 654 15.80 5.53 2.10
C GLY A 654 14.87 4.34 2.38
N PHE A 655 13.83 4.15 1.56
CA PHE A 655 12.87 3.07 1.73
C PHE A 655 12.30 2.54 0.40
N LEU A 656 11.97 1.25 0.36
CA LEU A 656 11.34 0.58 -0.78
C LEU A 656 10.13 -0.21 -0.28
N LEU A 657 8.96 0.05 -0.87
CA LEU A 657 7.73 -0.65 -0.52
C LEU A 657 7.75 -2.09 -1.08
N TRP A 658 7.46 -3.08 -0.23
CA TRP A 658 7.43 -4.48 -0.62
C TRP A 658 6.08 -4.87 -1.21
N MET A 659 6.12 -5.14 -2.53
CA MET A 659 5.06 -5.44 -3.50
C MET A 659 3.68 -4.79 -3.26
N ALA A 660 3.24 -3.98 -4.22
CA ALA A 660 1.87 -3.50 -4.34
C ALA A 660 0.89 -4.62 -4.76
N ASN A 661 0.69 -5.63 -3.92
CA ASN A 661 -0.02 -6.87 -4.22
C ASN A 661 -1.57 -6.78 -4.29
N ALA A 662 -2.20 -5.78 -3.68
CA ALA A 662 -3.64 -5.65 -3.49
C ALA A 662 -4.21 -4.34 -4.08
N PRO A 663 -5.55 -4.24 -4.27
CA PRO A 663 -6.22 -2.96 -4.57
C PRO A 663 -5.92 -1.87 -3.52
N ASP A 664 -5.63 -2.29 -2.28
CA ASP A 664 -5.20 -1.43 -1.18
C ASP A 664 -3.85 -0.75 -1.47
N ASP A 665 -3.04 -1.25 -2.40
CA ASP A 665 -1.70 -0.70 -2.66
C ASP A 665 -1.67 0.46 -3.66
N ALA A 666 -2.72 0.62 -4.48
CA ALA A 666 -2.95 1.88 -5.18
C ALA A 666 -3.27 3.00 -4.18
N LEU A 667 -3.99 2.69 -3.09
CA LEU A 667 -4.24 3.61 -1.98
C LEU A 667 -2.96 3.90 -1.20
N MET A 668 -2.08 2.90 -1.00
CA MET A 668 -0.76 3.11 -0.41
C MET A 668 0.07 4.09 -1.22
N ALA A 669 0.11 3.94 -2.55
CA ALA A 669 0.86 4.84 -3.41
C ALA A 669 0.33 6.28 -3.34
N GLU A 670 -1.00 6.46 -3.25
CA GLU A 670 -1.62 7.77 -3.01
C GLU A 670 -1.34 8.34 -1.62
N TRP A 671 -1.33 7.53 -0.56
CA TRP A 671 -1.00 7.98 0.81
C TRP A 671 0.46 8.37 0.95
N TRP A 672 1.34 7.68 0.24
CA TRP A 672 2.77 7.97 0.22
C TRP A 672 3.13 9.08 -0.77
N ALA A 673 2.26 9.44 -1.71
CA ALA A 673 2.54 10.46 -2.73
C ALA A 673 2.89 11.84 -2.13
N PRO A 674 2.21 12.37 -1.09
CA PRO A 674 2.62 13.62 -0.45
C PRO A 674 4.04 13.55 0.12
N VAL A 675 4.35 12.45 0.81
CA VAL A 675 5.67 12.19 1.43
C VAL A 675 6.75 12.07 0.36
N ALA A 676 6.50 11.24 -0.65
CA ALA A 676 7.42 11.01 -1.75
C ALA A 676 7.65 12.30 -2.54
N LYS A 677 6.60 13.08 -2.85
CA LYS A 677 6.75 14.39 -3.51
C LYS A 677 7.56 15.38 -2.67
N ALA A 678 7.34 15.42 -1.35
CA ALA A 678 8.11 16.28 -0.46
C ALA A 678 9.60 15.94 -0.50
N LEU A 679 9.95 14.67 -0.30
CA LEU A 679 11.32 14.19 -0.33
C LEU A 679 11.95 14.32 -1.73
N SER A 680 11.21 13.98 -2.78
CA SER A 680 11.60 14.10 -4.20
C SER A 680 11.92 15.53 -4.58
N SER A 681 11.32 16.49 -3.90
CA SER A 681 11.53 17.88 -4.23
C SER A 681 12.87 18.43 -3.70
N GLU A 682 13.32 17.96 -2.53
CA GLU A 682 14.71 18.10 -2.08
C GLU A 682 15.67 17.21 -2.89
N ASN A 683 15.12 16.13 -3.46
CA ASN A 683 15.86 15.02 -4.00
C ASN A 683 15.31 14.49 -5.35
N PRO A 684 15.43 15.28 -6.43
CA PRO A 684 14.72 14.99 -7.65
C PRO A 684 15.21 13.72 -8.31
N PRO A 685 14.32 12.95 -8.96
CA PRO A 685 14.70 11.74 -9.66
C PRO A 685 15.68 12.07 -10.80
N PRO A 686 16.47 11.08 -11.23
CA PRO A 686 17.34 11.25 -12.38
C PRO A 686 16.50 11.64 -13.62
N PRO A 687 17.09 12.39 -14.57
CA PRO A 687 16.39 12.74 -15.80
C PRO A 687 15.99 11.45 -16.54
N SER A 688 14.87 11.44 -17.26
CA SER A 688 14.56 10.30 -18.13
C SER A 688 15.46 10.34 -19.36
N VAL A 689 16.04 9.20 -19.75
CA VAL A 689 16.72 9.11 -21.05
C VAL A 689 15.66 9.11 -22.16
N PRO A 690 15.74 10.02 -23.14
CA PRO A 690 14.81 10.03 -24.26
C PRO A 690 14.97 8.75 -25.08
N ALA A 691 13.86 8.16 -25.50
CA ALA A 691 13.87 7.06 -26.46
C ALA A 691 14.51 7.51 -27.81
N PRO A 692 15.16 6.59 -28.55
CA PRO A 692 15.70 6.90 -29.89
C PRO A 692 14.56 7.28 -30.87
N PRO A 693 14.77 8.26 -31.76
CA PRO A 693 13.71 8.75 -32.67
C PRO A 693 13.49 7.83 -33.89
N PHE A 694 12.22 7.55 -34.21
CA PHE A 694 11.75 6.92 -35.47
C PHE A 694 10.38 7.54 -35.86
N LYS A 695 9.98 7.53 -37.15
CA LYS A 695 8.81 8.28 -37.71
C LYS A 695 7.70 7.33 -38.21
N GLY A 696 6.43 7.60 -37.91
CA GLY A 696 5.33 6.59 -37.89
C GLY A 696 4.30 6.50 -39.01
N ILE A 697 3.24 5.69 -38.77
CA ILE A 697 2.11 5.37 -39.68
C ILE A 697 0.76 5.67 -39.00
N THR A 698 -0.23 6.22 -39.72
CA THR A 698 -1.57 6.53 -39.17
C THR A 698 -2.66 5.65 -39.79
N VAL A 699 -3.47 4.97 -38.97
CA VAL A 699 -4.67 4.24 -39.42
C VAL A 699 -5.91 5.02 -39.00
N THR A 700 -6.81 5.36 -39.93
CA THR A 700 -8.05 6.10 -39.63
C THR A 700 -9.27 5.27 -39.99
N ALA A 701 -10.27 5.16 -39.12
CA ALA A 701 -11.50 4.42 -39.38
C ALA A 701 -12.71 5.36 -39.44
N GLN A 702 -13.30 5.60 -40.62
CA GLN A 702 -14.48 6.46 -40.75
C GLN A 702 -15.77 5.64 -40.85
N GLN A 703 -16.82 6.11 -40.18
CA GLN A 703 -18.14 5.50 -40.27
C GLN A 703 -18.76 5.78 -41.65
N ALA A 704 -19.19 4.75 -42.38
CA ALA A 704 -20.04 4.88 -43.56
C ALA A 704 -21.43 4.28 -43.27
N LYS A 705 -22.49 4.82 -43.89
CA LYS A 705 -23.84 4.24 -43.78
C LYS A 705 -23.81 2.81 -44.35
N GLY A 706 -23.98 1.80 -43.49
CA GLY A 706 -24.00 0.37 -43.87
C GLY A 706 -22.77 -0.46 -43.46
N GLY A 707 -21.80 0.12 -42.75
CA GLY A 707 -20.59 -0.57 -42.25
C GLY A 707 -19.45 0.43 -42.01
N ALA A 708 -18.52 0.13 -41.10
CA ALA A 708 -17.39 1.03 -40.85
C ALA A 708 -16.30 0.84 -41.91
N MET A 709 -15.87 1.92 -42.55
CA MET A 709 -14.79 1.89 -43.54
C MET A 709 -13.48 2.22 -42.84
N VAL A 710 -12.56 1.25 -42.76
CA VAL A 710 -11.21 1.47 -42.20
C VAL A 710 -10.26 1.83 -43.31
N THR A 711 -9.62 2.99 -43.20
CA THR A 711 -8.62 3.52 -44.12
C THR A 711 -7.24 3.56 -43.47
N LEU A 712 -6.24 2.90 -44.04
CA LEU A 712 -4.85 3.16 -43.68
C LEU A 712 -4.34 4.34 -44.49
N LYS A 713 -3.67 5.28 -43.83
CA LYS A 713 -2.98 6.41 -44.45
C LYS A 713 -1.48 6.30 -44.19
N ASP A 714 -0.70 6.58 -45.23
CA ASP A 714 0.74 6.68 -45.09
C ASP A 714 1.15 8.00 -44.39
N GLU A 715 2.45 8.19 -44.18
CA GLU A 715 3.05 9.37 -43.56
C GLU A 715 2.74 10.70 -44.28
N THR A 716 2.20 10.66 -45.50
CA THR A 716 1.77 11.84 -46.27
C THR A 716 0.27 12.12 -46.16
N GLY A 717 -0.46 11.30 -45.40
CA GLY A 717 -1.91 11.36 -45.29
C GLY A 717 -2.65 10.72 -46.48
N LYS A 718 -1.92 10.06 -47.40
CA LYS A 718 -2.50 9.40 -48.57
C LYS A 718 -3.05 8.03 -48.17
N THR A 719 -4.30 7.76 -48.54
CA THR A 719 -4.92 6.46 -48.30
C THR A 719 -4.21 5.38 -49.11
N VAL A 720 -3.68 4.38 -48.43
CA VAL A 720 -2.92 3.25 -48.99
C VAL A 720 -3.71 1.95 -48.93
N PHE A 721 -4.72 1.85 -48.07
CA PHE A 721 -5.65 0.72 -48.02
C PHE A 721 -7.01 1.17 -47.46
N ALA A 722 -8.12 0.62 -47.96
CA ALA A 722 -9.47 0.91 -47.48
C ALA A 722 -10.33 -0.36 -47.50
N ARG A 723 -11.00 -0.71 -46.39
CA ARG A 723 -11.88 -1.89 -46.31
C ARG A 723 -13.10 -1.64 -45.42
N SER A 724 -14.27 -2.14 -45.83
CA SER A 724 -15.49 -2.12 -45.01
C SER A 724 -15.49 -3.27 -43.99
N LEU A 725 -15.83 -2.98 -42.74
CA LEU A 725 -16.06 -3.96 -41.68
C LEU A 725 -17.48 -4.53 -41.83
N PRO A 726 -17.64 -5.86 -41.90
CA PRO A 726 -18.96 -6.47 -41.98
C PRO A 726 -19.74 -6.23 -40.68
N PRO A 727 -21.04 -5.92 -40.75
CA PRO A 727 -21.87 -5.61 -39.58
C PRO A 727 -22.08 -6.80 -38.62
N GLU A 728 -21.76 -8.03 -39.02
CA GLU A 728 -22.17 -9.27 -38.33
C GLU A 728 -21.05 -10.06 -37.64
N ALA A 729 -19.95 -9.41 -37.20
CA ALA A 729 -18.87 -10.15 -36.55
C ALA A 729 -19.22 -10.66 -35.15
N LYS A 730 -18.80 -11.90 -34.86
CA LYS A 730 -19.01 -12.58 -33.59
C LYS A 730 -17.90 -12.22 -32.58
N VAL A 731 -18.18 -12.45 -31.31
CA VAL A 731 -17.15 -12.38 -30.25
C VAL A 731 -16.04 -13.37 -30.59
N GLY A 732 -14.78 -12.92 -30.52
CA GLY A 732 -13.61 -13.72 -30.84
C GLY A 732 -13.01 -13.45 -32.23
N ASP A 733 -13.75 -12.84 -33.14
CA ASP A 733 -13.28 -12.53 -34.50
C ASP A 733 -12.18 -11.45 -34.48
N PHE A 734 -11.16 -11.63 -35.33
CA PHE A 734 -10.10 -10.65 -35.58
C PHE A 734 -10.37 -9.88 -36.88
N TYR A 735 -10.22 -8.56 -36.81
CA TYR A 735 -10.19 -7.69 -37.97
C TYR A 735 -8.74 -7.32 -38.26
N ILE A 736 -8.18 -7.86 -39.34
CA ILE A 736 -6.77 -7.66 -39.71
C ILE A 736 -6.66 -6.54 -40.76
N PHE A 737 -5.74 -5.61 -40.50
CA PHE A 737 -5.43 -4.41 -41.25
C PHE A 737 -3.96 -4.46 -41.68
N PRO A 738 -3.66 -5.00 -42.88
CA PRO A 738 -2.28 -5.07 -43.37
C PRO A 738 -1.67 -3.67 -43.48
N LEU A 739 -0.43 -3.54 -43.03
CA LEU A 739 0.34 -2.32 -43.17
C LEU A 739 0.92 -2.25 -44.60
N PRO A 740 1.02 -1.06 -45.20
CA PRO A 740 1.61 -0.88 -46.53
C PRO A 740 3.09 -1.28 -46.57
N LYS A 741 3.77 -1.13 -45.42
CA LYS A 741 5.14 -1.52 -45.18
C LYS A 741 5.22 -2.09 -43.76
N ALA A 742 5.92 -3.22 -43.60
CA ALA A 742 6.14 -3.79 -42.28
C ALA A 742 6.95 -2.82 -41.41
N LEU A 743 6.52 -2.65 -40.16
CA LEU A 743 7.28 -1.90 -39.15
C LEU A 743 8.31 -2.83 -38.52
N PRO A 744 9.55 -2.38 -38.27
CA PRO A 744 10.58 -3.21 -37.65
C PRO A 744 10.21 -3.57 -36.19
N LYS A 745 10.95 -4.50 -35.59
CA LYS A 745 10.95 -4.70 -34.13
C LYS A 745 11.30 -3.39 -33.41
N GLY A 746 10.54 -2.98 -32.38
CA GLY A 746 10.81 -1.72 -31.68
C GLY A 746 9.68 -1.18 -30.80
N GLU A 747 9.90 -0.01 -30.18
CA GLU A 747 8.89 0.69 -29.38
C GLU A 747 7.96 1.55 -30.24
N TYR A 748 6.67 1.44 -29.97
CA TYR A 748 5.60 2.12 -30.68
C TYR A 748 4.65 2.78 -29.69
N ARG A 749 4.17 3.95 -30.05
CA ARG A 749 3.08 4.66 -29.42
C ARG A 749 1.82 4.49 -30.27
N LEU A 750 0.76 4.10 -29.61
CA LEU A 750 -0.56 3.95 -30.18
C LEU A 750 -1.43 5.09 -29.67
N ARG A 751 -2.00 5.90 -30.56
CA ARG A 751 -3.10 6.81 -30.23
C ARG A 751 -4.40 6.24 -30.79
N LEU A 752 -5.42 6.21 -29.98
CA LEU A 752 -6.74 5.70 -30.29
C LEU A 752 -7.76 6.80 -30.11
N LYS A 753 -8.61 7.05 -31.11
CA LYS A 753 -9.74 7.97 -31.01
C LYS A 753 -11.05 7.21 -31.17
N VAL A 754 -11.94 7.35 -30.21
CA VAL A 754 -13.21 6.62 -30.12
C VAL A 754 -14.33 7.61 -29.86
N TYR A 755 -15.45 7.46 -30.57
CA TYR A 755 -16.66 8.22 -30.28
C TYR A 755 -17.59 7.39 -29.39
N SER A 756 -18.08 8.00 -28.31
CA SER A 756 -19.14 7.43 -27.45
C SER A 756 -20.40 8.28 -27.58
N ASP A 757 -21.56 7.65 -27.71
CA ASP A 757 -22.87 8.32 -27.67
C ASP A 757 -23.47 8.34 -26.25
N GLY A 758 -22.64 8.08 -25.23
CA GLY A 758 -23.07 7.92 -23.84
C GLY A 758 -23.54 6.51 -23.48
N SER A 759 -23.61 5.59 -24.45
CA SER A 759 -23.90 4.17 -24.20
C SER A 759 -22.63 3.32 -24.01
N LEU A 760 -22.77 2.20 -23.29
CA LEU A 760 -21.67 1.27 -23.04
C LEU A 760 -21.37 0.41 -24.27
N ALA A 761 -20.13 0.42 -24.75
CA ALA A 761 -19.65 -0.46 -25.82
C ALA A 761 -18.94 -1.70 -25.22
N PRO A 762 -19.09 -2.90 -25.82
CA PRO A 762 -18.31 -4.06 -25.41
C PRO A 762 -16.82 -3.90 -25.75
N PRO A 763 -15.95 -4.56 -24.98
CA PRO A 763 -14.50 -4.38 -25.09
C PRO A 763 -13.91 -4.88 -26.41
N GLN A 764 -12.82 -4.26 -26.82
CA GLN A 764 -12.00 -4.64 -27.97
C GLN A 764 -10.53 -4.65 -27.55
N THR A 765 -9.74 -5.56 -28.14
CA THR A 765 -8.29 -5.64 -27.91
C THR A 765 -7.54 -5.45 -29.21
N LEU A 766 -6.44 -4.70 -29.16
CA LEU A 766 -5.52 -4.55 -30.28
C LEU A 766 -4.45 -5.66 -30.25
N HIS A 767 -4.03 -6.08 -31.44
CA HIS A 767 -2.99 -7.08 -31.73
C HIS A 767 -2.18 -6.59 -32.93
N TRP A 768 -0.99 -7.13 -33.15
CA TRP A 768 -0.26 -6.98 -34.40
C TRP A 768 -0.08 -8.35 -35.06
N VAL A 769 0.22 -8.35 -36.36
CA VAL A 769 0.50 -9.56 -37.13
C VAL A 769 1.89 -9.41 -37.69
N ASP A 770 2.72 -10.44 -37.60
CA ASP A 770 4.07 -10.41 -38.17
C ASP A 770 4.09 -10.79 -39.65
N SER A 771 5.27 -10.74 -40.28
CA SER A 771 5.46 -11.08 -41.69
C SER A 771 5.04 -12.50 -42.05
N ASP A 772 5.03 -13.42 -41.07
CA ASP A 772 4.64 -14.82 -41.24
C ASP A 772 3.13 -15.04 -41.02
N GLY A 773 2.38 -13.97 -40.74
CA GLY A 773 0.94 -14.01 -40.50
C GLY A 773 0.57 -14.45 -39.08
N LYS A 774 1.53 -14.58 -38.16
CA LYS A 774 1.26 -14.91 -36.75
C LYS A 774 0.70 -13.66 -36.08
N ILE A 775 -0.46 -13.81 -35.44
CA ILE A 775 -1.09 -12.75 -34.65
C ILE A 775 -0.44 -12.74 -33.27
N HIS A 776 0.24 -11.66 -32.97
CA HIS A 776 0.83 -11.39 -31.69
C HIS A 776 -0.06 -10.39 -30.94
N PRO A 777 -0.38 -10.67 -29.67
CA PRO A 777 -0.82 -9.58 -28.83
C PRO A 777 0.33 -8.58 -28.64
N PRO A 778 0.03 -7.36 -28.19
CA PRO A 778 1.04 -6.34 -27.96
C PRO A 778 2.16 -6.76 -26.99
N ASP A 779 1.90 -7.82 -26.21
CA ASP A 779 2.88 -8.64 -25.53
C ASP A 779 2.56 -10.13 -25.79
N GLU A 780 3.55 -10.94 -26.14
CA GLU A 780 3.41 -12.34 -26.62
C GLU A 780 2.63 -13.27 -25.66
N GLU A 781 2.42 -12.83 -24.43
CA GLU A 781 1.81 -13.62 -23.38
C GLU A 781 0.29 -13.45 -23.30
N PHE A 782 -0.29 -12.35 -23.80
CA PHE A 782 -1.74 -12.09 -23.74
C PHE A 782 -2.59 -13.16 -24.44
N GLY A 783 -2.02 -13.84 -25.45
CA GLY A 783 -2.70 -14.89 -26.22
C GLY A 783 -3.09 -16.10 -25.38
N LYS A 784 -2.31 -16.42 -24.33
CA LYS A 784 -2.62 -17.51 -23.38
C LYS A 784 -3.75 -17.17 -22.41
N TRP A 785 -4.15 -15.89 -22.33
CA TRP A 785 -5.12 -15.37 -21.37
C TRP A 785 -6.50 -15.05 -21.95
N SER A 786 -6.73 -15.31 -23.24
CA SER A 786 -8.02 -15.01 -23.89
C SER A 786 -9.22 -15.85 -23.38
N GLY A 787 -9.02 -16.66 -22.34
CA GLY A 787 -10.06 -17.39 -21.61
C GLY A 787 -10.40 -16.83 -20.23
N GLN A 788 -9.74 -15.78 -19.72
CA GLN A 788 -10.10 -15.16 -18.43
C GLN A 788 -10.19 -13.63 -18.50
N ASP A 789 -11.32 -13.10 -18.02
CA ASP A 789 -11.70 -11.69 -18.06
C ASP A 789 -10.83 -10.82 -17.11
N TYR A 790 -9.93 -9.98 -17.65
CA TYR A 790 -9.17 -8.99 -16.88
C TYR A 790 -9.17 -7.61 -17.54
N PHE A 791 -9.44 -6.57 -16.72
CA PHE A 791 -9.68 -5.18 -17.13
C PHE A 791 -8.70 -4.23 -16.47
N PHE A 792 -8.29 -3.22 -17.25
CA PHE A 792 -7.34 -2.16 -16.96
C PHE A 792 -5.87 -2.56 -17.06
N THR A 793 -5.37 -2.62 -18.28
CA THR A 793 -4.05 -2.06 -18.54
C THR A 793 -4.30 -0.74 -19.28
N ASP A 794 -3.58 0.31 -18.93
CA ASP A 794 -3.37 1.50 -19.79
C ASP A 794 -2.70 1.12 -21.13
N ALA A 795 -2.57 -0.18 -21.41
CA ALA A 795 -1.75 -0.71 -22.46
C ALA A 795 -2.59 -1.14 -23.68
N PHE A 796 -3.63 -2.01 -23.60
CA PHE A 796 -4.22 -2.58 -24.85
C PHE A 796 -5.72 -2.94 -24.87
N VAL A 797 -6.49 -2.51 -23.86
CA VAL A 797 -7.95 -2.61 -23.86
C VAL A 797 -8.55 -1.22 -24.03
N ILE A 798 -9.40 -1.05 -25.04
CA ILE A 798 -10.12 0.22 -25.24
C ILE A 798 -11.05 0.41 -24.03
N PRO A 799 -10.91 1.49 -23.26
CA PRO A 799 -11.53 1.60 -21.94
C PRO A 799 -13.06 1.44 -22.00
N MET A 800 -13.58 0.63 -21.08
CA MET A 800 -15.01 0.30 -20.94
C MET A 800 -15.87 1.40 -20.29
N PHE A 801 -15.27 2.50 -19.82
CA PHE A 801 -15.95 3.51 -19.00
C PHE A 801 -15.76 4.90 -19.59
N ILE A 802 -16.28 5.09 -20.78
CA ILE A 802 -16.46 6.42 -21.34
C ILE A 802 -17.84 6.92 -20.89
N HIS A 803 -17.87 7.67 -19.78
CA HIS A 803 -19.06 8.43 -19.39
C HIS A 803 -19.05 9.78 -20.09
N GLY A 804 -20.00 10.00 -21.00
CA GLY A 804 -20.20 11.26 -21.74
C GLY A 804 -20.28 11.07 -23.25
N ASP A 805 -21.26 11.74 -23.87
CA ASP A 805 -21.40 11.83 -25.34
C ASP A 805 -20.24 12.66 -25.92
N GLY A 806 -19.59 12.17 -26.97
CA GLY A 806 -18.51 12.86 -27.67
C GLY A 806 -17.30 11.99 -28.04
N TRP A 807 -16.25 12.67 -28.48
CA TRP A 807 -14.97 12.08 -28.89
C TRP A 807 -14.03 11.92 -27.70
N HIS A 808 -13.39 10.76 -27.62
CA HIS A 808 -12.44 10.38 -26.58
C HIS A 808 -11.15 9.93 -27.23
N GLU A 809 -10.03 10.45 -26.74
CA GLU A 809 -8.70 10.12 -27.22
C GLU A 809 -7.93 9.39 -26.12
N TRP A 810 -7.18 8.38 -26.51
CA TRP A 810 -6.38 7.55 -25.63
C TRP A 810 -5.02 7.31 -26.27
N GLU A 811 -3.96 7.23 -25.46
CA GLU A 811 -2.59 7.07 -25.94
C GLU A 811 -1.87 6.05 -25.06
N THR A 812 -1.20 5.08 -25.67
CA THR A 812 -0.47 3.98 -25.02
C THR A 812 0.82 3.66 -25.76
N GLU A 813 1.74 2.91 -25.15
CA GLU A 813 3.03 2.53 -25.73
C GLU A 813 3.24 1.01 -25.63
N PHE A 814 3.86 0.39 -26.64
CA PHE A 814 4.14 -1.06 -26.72
C PHE A 814 5.47 -1.37 -27.39
N PHE A 815 6.03 -2.54 -27.11
CA PHE A 815 7.23 -3.04 -27.79
C PHE A 815 6.87 -4.20 -28.70
N ALA A 816 7.05 -4.05 -30.01
CA ALA A 816 6.92 -5.16 -30.93
C ALA A 816 8.19 -5.99 -30.92
N TYR A 817 8.08 -7.28 -30.55
CA TYR A 817 9.22 -8.22 -30.52
C TYR A 817 9.54 -8.83 -31.87
N THR A 818 8.62 -8.70 -32.83
CA THR A 818 8.71 -9.08 -34.23
C THR A 818 8.43 -7.87 -35.12
N GLU A 819 8.66 -8.01 -36.42
CA GLU A 819 8.16 -7.02 -37.37
C GLU A 819 6.62 -7.00 -37.36
N ILE A 820 6.02 -5.84 -37.59
CA ILE A 820 4.57 -5.68 -37.68
C ILE A 820 4.20 -5.55 -39.15
N SER A 821 3.60 -6.59 -39.73
CA SER A 821 3.06 -6.58 -41.10
C SER A 821 1.59 -6.15 -41.15
N ALA A 822 0.83 -6.30 -40.06
CA ALA A 822 -0.56 -5.88 -39.96
C ALA A 822 -0.96 -5.55 -38.52
N ILE A 823 -2.10 -4.88 -38.36
CA ILE A 823 -2.74 -4.67 -37.07
C ILE A 823 -4.02 -5.48 -37.02
N ALA A 824 -4.29 -6.15 -35.91
CA ALA A 824 -5.50 -6.94 -35.75
C ALA A 824 -6.32 -6.46 -34.55
N ILE A 825 -7.64 -6.30 -34.73
CA ILE A 825 -8.54 -5.89 -33.64
C ILE A 825 -9.45 -7.07 -33.34
N LYS A 826 -9.45 -7.56 -32.10
CA LYS A 826 -10.30 -8.66 -31.67
C LYS A 826 -11.51 -8.14 -30.90
N LYS A 827 -12.70 -8.58 -31.29
CA LYS A 827 -13.95 -8.33 -30.54
C LYS A 827 -14.00 -9.23 -29.30
N GLN A 828 -14.22 -8.66 -28.12
CA GLN A 828 -14.26 -9.42 -26.85
C GLN A 828 -15.69 -9.72 -26.38
N ALA A 829 -15.81 -10.69 -25.46
CA ALA A 829 -17.08 -11.00 -24.80
C ALA A 829 -17.47 -9.88 -23.82
N ARG A 830 -18.74 -9.88 -23.42
CA ARG A 830 -19.33 -8.92 -22.47
C ARG A 830 -18.64 -9.03 -21.11
N VAL A 831 -18.38 -7.92 -20.44
CA VAL A 831 -17.73 -7.92 -19.11
C VAL A 831 -18.60 -7.18 -18.10
N MET A 832 -19.07 -7.91 -17.10
CA MET A 832 -20.22 -7.57 -16.25
C MET A 832 -19.87 -6.86 -14.93
N TRP A 833 -18.61 -6.44 -14.72
CA TRP A 833 -18.08 -6.27 -13.37
C TRP A 833 -18.18 -4.88 -12.71
N TYR A 834 -18.82 -3.86 -13.32
CA TYR A 834 -18.81 -2.49 -12.77
C TYR A 834 -20.10 -1.66 -12.88
N LEU A 835 -21.22 -2.23 -13.33
CA LEU A 835 -22.46 -1.46 -13.55
C LEU A 835 -23.62 -1.98 -12.68
N PRO A 836 -24.27 -1.13 -11.86
CA PRO A 836 -25.39 -1.55 -11.02
C PRO A 836 -26.74 -1.69 -11.74
N THR A 837 -26.84 -1.53 -13.07
CA THR A 837 -28.15 -1.56 -13.75
C THR A 837 -28.16 -2.46 -14.98
N GLY A 838 -29.27 -3.17 -15.17
CA GLY A 838 -29.52 -4.15 -16.22
C GLY A 838 -29.70 -3.57 -17.63
N ASP A 839 -28.98 -2.52 -17.98
CA ASP A 839 -29.03 -1.96 -19.33
C ASP A 839 -28.14 -2.79 -20.27
N ALA A 840 -28.76 -3.36 -21.31
CA ALA A 840 -28.00 -4.04 -22.35
C ALA A 840 -27.16 -3.02 -23.13
N PRO A 841 -25.84 -3.24 -23.32
CA PRO A 841 -25.05 -2.41 -24.22
C PRO A 841 -25.65 -2.53 -25.62
N ASN A 842 -25.84 -1.39 -26.27
CA ASN A 842 -26.34 -1.37 -27.64
C ASN A 842 -25.27 -1.98 -28.57
N GLN A 843 -25.68 -2.48 -29.75
CA GLN A 843 -24.75 -3.04 -30.73
C GLN A 843 -23.63 -2.01 -31.04
N THR A 844 -22.37 -2.43 -30.83
CA THR A 844 -21.15 -1.61 -31.00
C THR A 844 -21.18 -0.63 -32.16
N ARG A 845 -20.74 0.61 -31.92
CA ARG A 845 -20.07 1.42 -32.96
C ARG A 845 -18.54 1.24 -32.82
N PRO A 846 -17.79 1.09 -33.93
CA PRO A 846 -16.36 0.80 -33.88
C PRO A 846 -15.49 2.05 -33.65
N ILE A 847 -14.23 1.77 -33.29
CA ILE A 847 -13.09 2.70 -33.21
C ILE A 847 -13.03 3.59 -34.44
N ALA A 848 -12.70 4.86 -34.25
CA ALA A 848 -12.71 5.86 -35.32
C ALA A 848 -11.31 6.31 -35.79
N GLU A 849 -10.26 6.14 -34.97
CA GLU A 849 -8.87 6.36 -35.43
C GLU A 849 -7.88 5.56 -34.59
N ILE A 850 -6.84 5.03 -35.24
CA ILE A 850 -5.71 4.32 -34.64
C ILE A 850 -4.40 4.84 -35.24
N THR A 851 -3.69 5.72 -34.56
CA THR A 851 -2.35 6.14 -34.99
C THR A 851 -1.29 5.25 -34.37
N ILE A 852 -0.34 4.75 -35.16
CA ILE A 852 0.83 4.01 -34.65
C ILE A 852 2.08 4.80 -35.02
N ALA A 853 2.54 5.60 -34.07
CA ALA A 853 3.75 6.38 -34.20
C ALA A 853 4.87 5.74 -33.38
N PRO A 854 6.09 5.56 -33.91
CA PRO A 854 7.25 5.42 -33.07
C PRO A 854 7.37 6.67 -32.21
N LYS A 855 7.89 6.49 -31.00
CA LYS A 855 7.90 7.52 -29.96
C LYS A 855 8.81 8.69 -30.37
N GLU A 856 8.26 9.81 -30.86
CA GLU A 856 9.02 11.05 -31.04
C GLU A 856 9.20 11.83 -29.72
N LYS A 857 10.32 12.55 -29.60
CA LYS A 857 10.60 13.50 -28.49
C LYS A 857 9.57 14.63 -28.54
N SER A 858 8.60 14.66 -27.63
CA SER A 858 7.72 15.83 -27.51
C SER A 858 8.48 17.00 -26.88
N SER A 859 8.70 18.05 -27.65
CA SER A 859 8.81 19.41 -27.13
C SER A 859 7.48 19.80 -26.49
N LEU A 860 7.52 20.19 -25.22
CA LEU A 860 6.51 20.94 -24.46
C LEU A 860 5.33 21.51 -25.27
N ARG A 861 4.11 21.16 -24.86
CA ARG A 861 3.04 22.13 -24.57
C ARG A 861 2.08 21.59 -23.52
#